data_AF-A0A928D8H5-F1
#
_entry.id   AF-A0A928D8H5-F1
#
_cell.length_a   1.000
_cell.length_b   1.000
_cell.length_c   1.000
_cell.angle_alpha   90.00
_cell.angle_beta   90.00
_cell.angle_gamma   90.00
#
_symmetry.space_group_name_H-M   'P 1'
#
loop_
_entity.id
_entity.type
_entity.pdbx_description
1 polymer ?
#
loop_
_entity_poly.entity_id
_entity_poly.type
_entity_poly.pdbx_seq_one_letter_code
_entity_poly.pdbx_strand_id
1 'polypeptide(L)'
;MDFKRFVLSVAIALSADVALLAADEDYADYVSLTKVNNAGSTSWNSANGWSDGQAPHSGTNYYVGVGKLLWRSSDKQDDDVLSTWAGGQLVVAGTLHIAASMSDSKAPQISDLVLLGGSDVRTATYGPFYPRNNVTSEVTVAGTISNPAQISHHYSQSCTSGGYVRNHTLHAYFKGTSESALVYTRPFVNYSGIVCDYGFYAIAPNYIFSEYPGSVIIRGGNTVFKPLATEAFNWPLTALKVEERAHCHFYQNDTFTVNTENAYLRALDFSGGVIVLNMRQENAAFKSYPVINVTEALRVDGVGTIKVKGLTSSIIKGLTPENPEGRIMKVAHLSGGAADVPADLSGVKVESLLGSECARFMSLAYADNEDGTKDVYLSAPGIVTMTNVNVESTGHPAGAIQYGAFQEGHSGDWSNLETPTPGSKLHYWAQKRLCFFESTQLPDATLTLDVNSSWKGGPNIAFKEINIFSGVSLGLWGGNSQRKITADRLNILCKEAVPASPATIYVGHGFTLTIDAEITGNGPLCLKNMNNQRCTFVLPHLNTNFHGRLLFTQWSNLETQTVHQTCCKISDARNLGGEYTASSDCFNAIEFSKHPCMLVVNDVAFTDPTRGMYLKDGVRFDVASGKTLSLANQITYEGVFEKTGDGMLELAGSCRFIDGRQDTAPVASSNELHVLAGSLKISSKTAADGLSVIFAEGTKLVIPADAEGGYYNVKWSNPLVVNTEDGTLPVEMDFTGEASSDNTEVTICTFAAAAAEKIPLSLFKIAKPSNGCTVKSFVKKILPGGNVAYVVTVGSVGMQVIVR
;
A
#
# COMPACT_ATOMS: atom_id res chain seq x y z
N MET A 1 21.11 -56.25 8.14
CA MET A 1 22.07 -55.19 8.50
C MET A 1 21.45 -53.88 8.08
N ASP A 2 21.28 -52.96 9.04
CA ASP A 2 20.25 -51.94 9.03
C ASP A 2 20.72 -50.63 8.36
N PHE A 3 20.07 -50.28 7.24
CA PHE A 3 20.17 -49.01 6.50
C PHE A 3 19.80 -47.77 7.35
N LYS A 4 19.40 -48.00 8.61
CA LYS A 4 18.95 -47.01 9.61
C LYS A 4 20.05 -46.33 10.42
N ARG A 5 21.30 -46.83 10.44
CA ARG A 5 22.39 -46.17 11.21
C ARG A 5 23.15 -45.09 10.45
N PHE A 6 23.16 -45.13 9.11
CA PHE A 6 23.80 -44.08 8.30
C PHE A 6 22.93 -42.83 8.08
N VAL A 7 21.63 -42.92 8.39
CA VAL A 7 20.65 -41.83 8.25
C VAL A 7 20.71 -40.85 9.44
N LEU A 8 21.46 -41.15 10.51
CA LEU A 8 21.50 -40.33 11.74
C LEU A 8 22.82 -39.54 11.92
N SER A 9 23.91 -39.90 11.25
CA SER A 9 25.17 -39.13 11.24
C SER A 9 25.08 -37.85 10.39
N VAL A 10 24.06 -37.75 9.53
CA VAL A 10 23.70 -36.56 8.75
C VAL A 10 23.28 -35.37 9.65
N ALA A 11 23.11 -35.57 10.96
CA ALA A 11 22.52 -34.59 11.88
C ALA A 11 23.48 -33.94 12.90
N ILE A 12 24.78 -34.29 12.94
CA ILE A 12 25.73 -33.67 13.88
C ILE A 12 26.84 -32.93 13.11
N ALA A 13 26.64 -31.62 12.96
CA ALA A 13 27.60 -30.54 12.69
C ALA A 13 28.27 -30.50 11.29
N LEU A 14 27.82 -29.75 10.27
CA LEU A 14 27.03 -28.51 10.19
C LEU A 14 27.59 -27.27 10.93
N SER A 15 28.83 -27.29 11.41
CA SER A 15 29.54 -26.07 11.85
C SER A 15 31.00 -26.08 11.40
N ALA A 16 31.48 -24.92 10.96
CA ALA A 16 32.82 -24.68 10.48
C ALA A 16 33.91 -25.17 11.45
N ASP A 17 34.48 -26.35 11.19
CA ASP A 17 35.87 -26.64 11.49
C ASP A 17 36.27 -27.94 10.77
N VAL A 18 37.11 -27.78 9.74
CA VAL A 18 37.78 -28.88 9.02
C VAL A 18 38.58 -29.78 9.99
N ALA A 19 38.89 -29.30 11.19
CA ALA A 19 39.61 -30.01 12.23
C ALA A 19 38.82 -31.16 12.89
N LEU A 20 37.48 -31.16 12.88
CA LEU A 20 36.67 -32.18 13.57
C LEU A 20 36.41 -33.44 12.72
N LEU A 21 36.50 -33.36 11.40
CA LEU A 21 36.44 -34.53 10.50
C LEU A 21 37.73 -35.37 10.53
N ALA A 22 38.80 -34.90 11.17
CA ALA A 22 40.06 -35.62 11.27
C ALA A 22 40.07 -36.73 12.35
N ALA A 23 39.02 -36.82 13.18
CA ALA A 23 38.80 -37.91 14.12
C ALA A 23 37.72 -38.86 13.57
N ASP A 24 38.11 -39.65 12.57
CA ASP A 24 37.19 -40.29 11.63
C ASP A 24 36.63 -41.65 12.11
N GLU A 25 35.86 -41.66 13.20
CA GLU A 25 35.20 -42.89 13.69
C GLU A 25 34.05 -43.36 12.77
N ASP A 26 33.43 -42.45 12.01
CA ASP A 26 32.30 -42.76 11.11
C ASP A 26 32.73 -43.47 9.81
N TYR A 27 33.98 -43.29 9.38
CA TYR A 27 34.58 -44.03 8.26
C TYR A 27 35.64 -45.05 8.73
N ALA A 28 35.58 -45.50 9.99
CA ALA A 28 36.52 -46.50 10.52
C ALA A 28 36.53 -47.83 9.73
N ASP A 29 35.40 -48.16 9.07
CA ASP A 29 35.25 -49.34 8.20
C ASP A 29 35.77 -49.11 6.76
N TYR A 30 36.24 -47.90 6.43
CA TYR A 30 36.78 -47.55 5.12
C TYR A 30 38.31 -47.70 5.11
N VAL A 31 38.85 -48.17 4.00
CA VAL A 31 40.30 -48.17 3.79
C VAL A 31 40.75 -46.75 3.47
N SER A 32 41.41 -46.12 4.45
CA SER A 32 41.96 -44.76 4.30
C SER A 32 43.08 -44.73 3.26
N LEU A 33 43.16 -43.69 2.46
CA LEU A 33 44.21 -43.57 1.44
C LEU A 33 45.38 -42.75 1.99
N THR A 34 46.39 -43.45 2.53
CA THR A 34 47.53 -42.82 3.21
C THR A 34 48.72 -42.52 2.30
N LYS A 35 48.86 -43.22 1.16
CA LYS A 35 50.00 -43.09 0.24
C LYS A 35 49.59 -42.46 -1.08
N VAL A 36 50.21 -41.32 -1.36
CA VAL A 36 50.01 -40.48 -2.54
C VAL A 36 51.23 -40.62 -3.43
N ASN A 37 51.01 -41.03 -4.69
CA ASN A 37 51.94 -40.90 -5.80
C ASN A 37 53.26 -41.70 -5.69
N ASN A 38 53.24 -42.95 -6.14
CA ASN A 38 54.47 -43.55 -6.70
C ASN A 38 54.31 -43.56 -8.22
N ALA A 39 55.16 -42.83 -8.94
CA ALA A 39 55.22 -42.76 -10.41
C ALA A 39 55.47 -44.13 -11.12
N GLY A 40 55.34 -45.25 -10.40
CA GLY A 40 55.50 -46.62 -10.89
C GLY A 40 54.27 -47.52 -10.73
N SER A 41 53.14 -47.06 -10.16
CA SER A 41 51.91 -47.87 -10.13
C SER A 41 51.22 -47.87 -11.49
N THR A 42 51.09 -49.02 -12.13
CA THR A 42 50.47 -49.18 -13.45
C THR A 42 48.94 -49.35 -13.39
N SER A 43 48.35 -49.58 -12.21
CA SER A 43 46.90 -49.79 -12.04
C SER A 43 46.38 -49.32 -10.68
N TRP A 44 45.16 -48.75 -10.68
CA TRP A 44 44.37 -48.51 -9.45
C TRP A 44 44.22 -49.80 -8.63
N ASN A 45 44.18 -50.96 -9.29
CA ASN A 45 43.89 -52.23 -8.65
C ASN A 45 45.16 -52.98 -8.22
N SER A 46 46.28 -52.27 -7.99
CA SER A 46 47.54 -52.88 -7.55
C SER A 46 47.71 -52.81 -6.03
N ALA A 47 48.23 -53.88 -5.42
CA ALA A 47 48.24 -54.05 -3.96
C ALA A 47 49.13 -53.05 -3.19
N ASN A 48 50.10 -52.39 -3.82
CA ASN A 48 51.12 -51.61 -3.11
C ASN A 48 50.85 -50.09 -3.00
N GLY A 49 49.61 -49.67 -3.29
CA GLY A 49 49.18 -48.25 -3.27
C GLY A 49 48.22 -47.86 -2.14
N TRP A 50 47.77 -48.81 -1.32
CA TRP A 50 46.64 -48.66 -0.39
C TRP A 50 47.11 -48.81 1.06
N SER A 51 46.43 -48.20 2.04
CA SER A 51 46.90 -48.22 3.43
C SER A 51 46.92 -49.61 4.06
N ASP A 52 46.07 -50.51 3.55
CA ASP A 52 45.98 -51.92 3.92
C ASP A 52 46.97 -52.82 3.14
N GLY A 53 47.68 -52.27 2.15
CA GLY A 53 48.58 -53.00 1.28
C GLY A 53 47.89 -54.03 0.39
N GLN A 54 46.57 -53.94 0.19
CA GLN A 54 45.79 -54.83 -0.68
C GLN A 54 45.31 -54.10 -1.93
N ALA A 55 44.96 -54.87 -2.97
CA ALA A 55 44.37 -54.30 -4.18
C ALA A 55 42.89 -53.94 -3.94
N PRO A 56 42.39 -52.82 -4.52
CA PRO A 56 40.99 -52.47 -4.46
C PRO A 56 40.07 -53.59 -4.91
N HIS A 57 39.01 -53.85 -4.15
CA HIS A 57 38.00 -54.84 -4.49
C HIS A 57 36.61 -54.39 -4.06
N SER A 58 35.59 -54.92 -4.74
CA SER A 58 34.24 -54.35 -4.75
C SER A 58 33.50 -54.48 -3.40
N GLY A 59 34.00 -55.34 -2.52
CA GLY A 59 33.48 -55.54 -1.16
C GLY A 59 34.00 -54.54 -0.12
N THR A 60 34.90 -53.63 -0.49
CA THR A 60 35.53 -52.66 0.42
C THR A 60 35.29 -51.23 -0.06
N ASN A 61 35.00 -50.34 0.88
CA ASN A 61 34.86 -48.91 0.60
C ASN A 61 36.15 -48.17 0.99
N TYR A 62 36.43 -47.07 0.29
CA TYR A 62 37.70 -46.36 0.38
C TYR A 62 37.48 -44.87 0.62
N TYR A 63 38.43 -44.25 1.32
CA TYR A 63 38.29 -42.86 1.76
C TYR A 63 39.57 -42.03 1.54
N VAL A 64 39.45 -40.91 0.83
CA VAL A 64 40.49 -39.87 0.68
C VAL A 64 40.28 -38.81 1.76
N GLY A 65 41.06 -38.87 2.84
CA GLY A 65 40.98 -37.89 3.92
C GLY A 65 41.36 -36.46 3.52
N VAL A 66 40.93 -35.48 4.31
CA VAL A 66 41.27 -34.06 4.12
C VAL A 66 42.77 -33.84 3.99
N GLY A 67 43.19 -33.01 3.04
CA GLY A 67 44.61 -32.71 2.77
C GLY A 67 45.40 -33.87 2.13
N LYS A 68 44.76 -35.01 1.85
CA LYS A 68 45.32 -36.07 1.02
C LYS A 68 45.03 -35.79 -0.46
N LEU A 69 45.96 -36.21 -1.31
CA LEU A 69 45.89 -36.05 -2.74
C LEU A 69 45.87 -37.43 -3.40
N LEU A 70 44.76 -37.87 -3.96
CA LEU A 70 44.78 -39.07 -4.79
C LEU A 70 45.21 -38.66 -6.20
N TRP A 71 46.42 -39.05 -6.62
CA TRP A 71 47.01 -38.68 -7.90
C TRP A 71 47.26 -39.89 -8.80
N ARG A 72 46.88 -39.80 -10.07
CA ARG A 72 47.36 -40.70 -11.14
C ARG A 72 47.94 -39.87 -12.28
N SER A 73 49.17 -40.19 -12.70
CA SER A 73 49.76 -39.68 -13.93
C SER A 73 49.62 -40.73 -15.04
N SER A 74 49.40 -40.28 -16.27
CA SER A 74 49.13 -41.15 -17.42
C SER A 74 50.37 -41.41 -18.29
N ASP A 75 51.56 -41.41 -17.69
CA ASP A 75 52.84 -41.23 -18.40
C ASP A 75 53.23 -42.44 -19.25
N LYS A 76 52.52 -43.56 -19.11
CA LYS A 76 52.77 -44.79 -19.88
C LYS A 76 51.58 -45.11 -20.78
N GLN A 77 51.88 -45.16 -22.07
CA GLN A 77 50.94 -45.28 -23.19
C GLN A 77 50.40 -46.71 -23.37
N ASP A 78 50.91 -47.68 -22.60
CA ASP A 78 50.74 -49.11 -22.87
C ASP A 78 49.41 -49.71 -22.35
N ASP A 79 48.68 -50.28 -23.31
CA ASP A 79 47.65 -51.31 -23.30
C ASP A 79 46.28 -51.13 -22.59
N ASP A 80 45.28 -51.67 -23.30
CA ASP A 80 43.81 -51.70 -23.16
C ASP A 80 43.23 -52.21 -21.82
N VAL A 81 44.03 -52.33 -20.75
CA VAL A 81 43.56 -52.74 -19.43
C VAL A 81 43.02 -51.53 -18.68
N LEU A 82 41.81 -51.17 -19.06
CA LEU A 82 41.00 -50.11 -18.50
C LEU A 82 40.80 -50.34 -17.00
N SER A 83 41.47 -49.52 -16.22
CA SER A 83 41.41 -49.53 -14.77
C SER A 83 40.10 -48.89 -14.28
N THR A 84 38.98 -49.60 -14.46
CA THR A 84 37.79 -49.37 -13.64
C THR A 84 38.23 -49.54 -12.18
N TRP A 85 37.81 -48.60 -11.35
CA TRP A 85 37.95 -48.70 -9.90
C TRP A 85 37.34 -50.02 -9.46
N ALA A 86 38.17 -50.95 -8.99
CA ALA A 86 37.67 -52.25 -8.54
C ALA A 86 37.10 -52.18 -7.12
N GLY A 87 37.30 -51.07 -6.40
CA GLY A 87 36.73 -50.85 -5.08
C GLY A 87 35.20 -50.69 -5.11
N GLY A 88 34.58 -50.75 -3.94
CA GLY A 88 33.18 -50.36 -3.73
C GLY A 88 33.02 -48.84 -3.82
N GLN A 89 32.46 -48.21 -2.79
CA GLN A 89 32.30 -46.75 -2.74
C GLN A 89 33.65 -46.05 -2.51
N LEU A 90 33.88 -44.94 -3.22
CA LEU A 90 35.00 -44.03 -2.96
C LEU A 90 34.46 -42.72 -2.36
N VAL A 91 34.87 -42.38 -1.16
CA VAL A 91 34.52 -41.11 -0.48
C VAL A 91 35.71 -40.16 -0.51
N VAL A 92 35.50 -38.90 -0.86
CA VAL A 92 36.56 -37.88 -0.98
C VAL A 92 36.25 -36.69 -0.09
N ALA A 93 37.06 -36.49 0.94
CA ALA A 93 37.11 -35.28 1.78
C ALA A 93 38.32 -34.38 1.46
N GLY A 94 39.35 -34.91 0.80
CA GLY A 94 40.56 -34.19 0.38
C GLY A 94 40.55 -33.73 -1.08
N THR A 95 41.73 -33.64 -1.69
CA THR A 95 41.87 -33.32 -3.12
C THR A 95 42.01 -34.61 -3.92
N LEU A 96 41.21 -34.80 -4.96
CA LEU A 96 41.34 -35.89 -5.92
C LEU A 96 41.86 -35.32 -7.23
N HIS A 97 43.10 -35.61 -7.62
CA HIS A 97 43.63 -35.15 -8.91
C HIS A 97 43.80 -36.32 -9.87
N ILE A 98 42.98 -36.30 -10.91
CA ILE A 98 43.01 -37.30 -11.98
C ILE A 98 43.65 -36.64 -13.21
N ALA A 99 44.96 -36.83 -13.38
CA ALA A 99 45.62 -36.50 -14.64
C ALA A 99 45.38 -37.65 -15.63
N ALA A 100 44.24 -37.61 -16.32
CA ALA A 100 43.93 -38.54 -17.40
C ALA A 100 44.75 -38.19 -18.66
N SER A 101 45.03 -39.19 -19.49
CA SER A 101 45.66 -38.99 -20.80
C SER A 101 44.68 -38.40 -21.81
N MET A 102 45.18 -37.88 -22.94
CA MET A 102 44.40 -37.23 -24.00
C MET A 102 43.40 -38.13 -24.77
N SER A 103 42.99 -39.29 -24.27
CA SER A 103 41.99 -40.15 -24.95
C SER A 103 40.86 -40.58 -24.01
N ASP A 104 39.61 -40.36 -24.43
CA ASP A 104 38.35 -40.76 -23.76
C ASP A 104 38.35 -42.20 -23.25
N SER A 105 38.99 -43.10 -24.01
CA SER A 105 39.08 -44.51 -23.68
C SER A 105 39.87 -44.81 -22.41
N LYS A 106 40.57 -43.85 -21.79
CA LYS A 106 41.51 -44.13 -20.68
C LYS A 106 41.17 -43.43 -19.35
N ALA A 107 40.02 -42.78 -19.25
CA ALA A 107 39.56 -42.19 -17.99
C ALA A 107 39.25 -43.29 -16.94
N PRO A 108 39.61 -43.10 -15.65
CA PRO A 108 39.20 -44.01 -14.60
C PRO A 108 37.68 -43.95 -14.42
N GLN A 109 37.07 -45.11 -14.17
CA GLN A 109 35.63 -45.22 -13.90
C GLN A 109 35.42 -45.54 -12.43
N ILE A 110 34.64 -44.71 -11.74
CA ILE A 110 34.20 -44.93 -10.36
C ILE A 110 32.68 -45.05 -10.41
N SER A 111 32.13 -46.17 -9.97
CA SER A 111 30.68 -46.45 -10.04
C SER A 111 29.89 -45.75 -8.94
N ASP A 112 30.50 -45.52 -7.78
CA ASP A 112 29.88 -44.89 -6.61
C ASP A 112 30.92 -43.94 -5.95
N LEU A 113 30.89 -42.67 -6.36
CA LEU A 113 31.77 -41.62 -5.82
C LEU A 113 30.97 -40.71 -4.89
N VAL A 114 31.48 -40.47 -3.68
CA VAL A 114 30.94 -39.49 -2.74
C VAL A 114 31.94 -38.34 -2.57
N LEU A 115 31.50 -37.10 -2.84
CA LEU A 115 32.29 -35.88 -2.62
C LEU A 115 31.79 -35.14 -1.40
N LEU A 116 32.61 -35.01 -0.36
CA LEU A 116 32.28 -34.25 0.84
C LEU A 116 32.64 -32.77 0.66
N GLY A 117 32.05 -31.88 1.46
CA GLY A 117 32.35 -30.44 1.43
C GLY A 117 33.83 -30.13 1.61
N GLY A 118 34.38 -29.25 0.78
CA GLY A 118 35.81 -28.89 0.76
C GLY A 118 36.68 -29.83 -0.09
N SER A 119 36.11 -30.90 -0.64
CA SER A 119 36.81 -31.73 -1.63
C SER A 119 37.07 -30.96 -2.92
N ASP A 120 38.19 -31.24 -3.57
CA ASP A 120 38.55 -30.65 -4.89
C ASP A 120 38.97 -31.76 -5.84
N VAL A 121 38.13 -32.04 -6.84
CA VAL A 121 38.39 -33.02 -7.89
C VAL A 121 38.97 -32.31 -9.11
N ARG A 122 40.28 -32.43 -9.35
CA ARG A 122 40.97 -31.84 -10.49
C ARG A 122 41.11 -32.84 -11.63
N THR A 123 40.71 -32.46 -12.85
CA THR A 123 40.86 -33.30 -14.04
C THR A 123 41.58 -32.53 -15.17
N ALA A 124 42.46 -33.21 -15.91
CA ALA A 124 43.38 -32.55 -16.86
C ALA A 124 42.91 -32.53 -18.33
N THR A 125 42.00 -33.43 -18.75
CA THR A 125 41.60 -33.53 -20.18
C THR A 125 40.23 -34.15 -20.40
N TYR A 126 39.88 -35.24 -19.70
CA TYR A 126 38.56 -35.90 -19.77
C TYR A 126 38.10 -36.29 -18.37
N GLY A 127 36.83 -36.01 -18.04
CA GLY A 127 36.30 -36.19 -16.67
C GLY A 127 36.27 -37.65 -16.23
N PRO A 128 36.39 -37.96 -14.93
CA PRO A 128 36.44 -39.33 -14.38
C PRO A 128 35.08 -40.03 -14.33
N PHE A 129 34.07 -39.50 -15.01
CA PHE A 129 32.68 -39.90 -14.88
C PHE A 129 32.11 -40.52 -16.15
N TYR A 130 32.98 -41.03 -17.04
CA TYR A 130 32.53 -41.53 -18.33
C TYR A 130 32.00 -42.98 -18.23
N PRO A 131 30.70 -43.22 -18.45
CA PRO A 131 30.18 -44.58 -18.52
C PRO A 131 30.61 -45.21 -19.86
N ARG A 132 31.49 -46.22 -19.81
CA ARG A 132 31.56 -47.21 -20.92
C ARG A 132 30.38 -48.15 -20.72
N ASN A 133 29.71 -48.50 -21.81
CA ASN A 133 28.73 -49.59 -21.86
C ASN A 133 27.41 -49.35 -21.08
N ASN A 134 26.88 -48.12 -21.04
CA ASN A 134 25.60 -47.79 -20.38
C ASN A 134 25.53 -48.05 -18.86
N VAL A 135 26.66 -48.21 -18.17
CA VAL A 135 26.67 -48.33 -16.71
C VAL A 135 26.63 -46.93 -16.11
N THR A 136 25.51 -46.53 -15.51
CA THR A 136 25.37 -45.23 -14.85
C THR A 136 26.32 -45.16 -13.64
N SER A 137 27.29 -44.25 -13.67
CA SER A 137 28.06 -43.88 -12.48
C SER A 137 27.26 -42.88 -11.65
N GLU A 138 27.09 -43.15 -10.35
CA GLU A 138 26.43 -42.22 -9.42
C GLU A 138 27.50 -41.40 -8.69
N VAL A 139 27.33 -40.08 -8.66
CA VAL A 139 28.21 -39.17 -7.90
C VAL A 139 27.39 -38.53 -6.80
N THR A 140 27.46 -39.03 -5.59
CA THR A 140 26.82 -38.36 -4.44
C THR A 140 27.68 -37.16 -4.03
N VAL A 141 27.07 -36.00 -3.79
CA VAL A 141 27.80 -34.83 -3.31
C VAL A 141 27.16 -34.36 -2.00
N ALA A 142 27.97 -34.08 -1.00
CA ALA A 142 27.56 -33.71 0.36
C ALA A 142 28.41 -32.51 0.85
N GLY A 143 28.37 -31.40 0.12
CA GLY A 143 29.02 -30.13 0.50
C GLY A 143 28.01 -29.03 0.79
N THR A 144 28.38 -28.01 1.57
CA THR A 144 27.54 -26.85 1.90
C THR A 144 27.94 -25.61 1.10
N ILE A 145 27.12 -24.54 1.11
CA ILE A 145 27.48 -23.26 0.47
C ILE A 145 28.80 -22.68 1.02
N SER A 146 29.06 -22.83 2.31
CA SER A 146 30.27 -22.33 2.98
C SER A 146 31.50 -23.22 2.78
N ASN A 147 31.30 -24.47 2.37
CA ASN A 147 32.36 -25.44 2.12
C ASN A 147 31.95 -26.39 0.97
N PRO A 148 31.90 -25.89 -0.28
CA PRO A 148 31.39 -26.67 -1.40
C PRO A 148 32.34 -27.79 -1.76
N ALA A 149 31.82 -28.90 -2.30
CA ALA A 149 32.65 -29.78 -3.09
C ALA A 149 32.96 -29.09 -4.43
N GLN A 150 34.17 -29.21 -4.92
CA GLN A 150 34.63 -28.58 -6.14
C GLN A 150 35.05 -29.64 -7.15
N ILE A 151 34.62 -29.51 -8.40
CA ILE A 151 35.16 -30.26 -9.53
C ILE A 151 35.77 -29.24 -10.49
N SER A 152 37.08 -29.30 -10.65
CA SER A 152 37.88 -28.37 -11.43
C SER A 152 38.50 -29.03 -12.66
N HIS A 153 38.20 -28.50 -13.85
CA HIS A 153 38.84 -28.96 -15.08
C HIS A 153 39.95 -28.00 -15.50
N HIS A 154 41.20 -28.46 -15.51
CA HIS A 154 42.37 -27.70 -15.95
C HIS A 154 42.81 -28.15 -17.34
N TYR A 155 42.32 -27.49 -18.39
CA TYR A 155 42.88 -27.62 -19.73
C TYR A 155 44.16 -26.78 -19.84
N SER A 156 45.30 -27.44 -20.03
CA SER A 156 46.59 -26.78 -20.31
C SER A 156 46.97 -26.77 -21.80
N GLN A 157 46.17 -27.39 -22.69
CA GLN A 157 46.49 -27.50 -24.13
C GLN A 157 45.32 -27.07 -25.02
N SER A 158 45.62 -26.21 -26.01
CA SER A 158 44.67 -25.69 -26.99
C SER A 158 44.22 -26.78 -27.97
N CYS A 159 42.93 -27.12 -27.98
CA CYS A 159 42.36 -28.02 -28.98
C CYS A 159 41.99 -27.20 -30.22
N THR A 160 42.82 -27.21 -31.25
CA THR A 160 42.54 -26.57 -32.57
C THR A 160 41.71 -27.47 -33.50
N SER A 161 41.29 -28.66 -33.06
CA SER A 161 40.41 -29.55 -33.82
C SER A 161 39.33 -30.13 -32.92
N GLY A 162 38.08 -30.08 -33.37
CA GLY A 162 36.86 -30.35 -32.59
C GLY A 162 36.78 -31.77 -32.01
N GLY A 163 37.29 -31.93 -30.79
CA GLY A 163 37.05 -33.09 -29.94
C GLY A 163 35.74 -32.94 -29.17
N TYR A 164 34.88 -33.96 -29.24
CA TYR A 164 33.59 -34.02 -28.53
C TYR A 164 33.79 -34.52 -27.10
N VAL A 165 33.30 -33.79 -26.09
CA VAL A 165 33.13 -34.34 -24.73
C VAL A 165 31.66 -34.73 -24.56
N ARG A 166 31.37 -36.04 -24.53
CA ARG A 166 30.03 -36.57 -24.22
C ARG A 166 29.90 -36.80 -22.71
N ASN A 167 29.47 -35.79 -21.95
CA ASN A 167 29.00 -36.04 -20.58
C ASN A 167 27.55 -36.53 -20.65
N HIS A 168 27.37 -37.83 -20.86
CA HIS A 168 26.07 -38.45 -20.62
C HIS A 168 25.88 -38.58 -19.11
N THR A 169 25.03 -37.73 -18.54
CA THR A 169 24.38 -37.92 -17.22
C THR A 169 25.32 -37.97 -16.01
N LEU A 170 25.76 -36.80 -15.53
CA LEU A 170 26.18 -36.66 -14.13
C LEU A 170 24.90 -36.58 -13.27
N HIS A 171 24.48 -37.69 -12.66
CA HIS A 171 23.45 -37.66 -11.63
C HIS A 171 24.13 -37.38 -10.29
N ALA A 172 24.10 -36.12 -9.86
CA ALA A 172 24.53 -35.79 -8.51
C ALA A 172 23.35 -35.87 -7.54
N TYR A 173 23.35 -36.87 -6.67
CA TYR A 173 22.36 -36.97 -5.61
C TYR A 173 22.88 -36.27 -4.37
N PHE A 174 22.22 -35.18 -3.99
CA PHE A 174 22.53 -34.44 -2.77
C PHE A 174 21.56 -34.90 -1.68
N LYS A 175 22.02 -35.79 -0.80
CA LYS A 175 21.15 -36.50 0.13
C LYS A 175 21.08 -35.77 1.47
N GLY A 176 19.92 -35.20 1.79
CA GLY A 176 19.53 -34.87 3.16
C GLY A 176 19.74 -33.43 3.66
N THR A 177 20.08 -32.45 2.82
CA THR A 177 20.12 -31.03 3.24
C THR A 177 19.41 -30.12 2.25
N SER A 178 18.85 -29.02 2.73
CA SER A 178 18.23 -27.97 1.91
C SER A 178 19.25 -27.09 1.17
N GLU A 179 20.55 -27.27 1.42
CA GLU A 179 21.63 -26.37 0.95
C GLU A 179 22.89 -27.15 0.58
N SER A 180 22.82 -27.98 -0.46
CA SER A 180 24.03 -28.58 -1.00
C SER A 180 24.63 -27.75 -2.15
N ALA A 181 25.97 -27.70 -2.25
CA ALA A 181 26.66 -26.88 -3.25
C ALA A 181 27.81 -27.64 -3.95
N LEU A 182 27.85 -27.54 -5.28
CA LEU A 182 28.91 -28.08 -6.14
C LEU A 182 29.43 -26.97 -7.06
N VAL A 183 30.71 -26.61 -6.94
CA VAL A 183 31.34 -25.66 -7.86
C VAL A 183 31.96 -26.43 -9.01
N TYR A 184 31.33 -26.36 -10.19
CA TYR A 184 31.84 -26.98 -11.41
C TYR A 184 32.53 -25.93 -12.29
N THR A 185 33.86 -25.99 -12.38
CA THR A 185 34.61 -25.03 -13.22
C THR A 185 34.92 -25.65 -14.60
N ARG A 186 34.16 -25.16 -15.62
CA ARG A 186 34.26 -25.41 -17.08
C ARG A 186 33.58 -26.68 -17.64
N PRO A 187 32.27 -26.64 -17.96
CA PRO A 187 31.66 -27.58 -18.90
C PRO A 187 32.15 -27.32 -20.33
N PHE A 188 32.62 -28.35 -21.01
CA PHE A 188 32.70 -28.38 -22.48
C PHE A 188 31.42 -29.06 -22.99
N VAL A 189 30.70 -28.41 -23.90
CA VAL A 189 29.28 -28.69 -24.17
C VAL A 189 29.10 -29.49 -25.46
N ASN A 190 28.26 -30.51 -25.44
CA ASN A 190 27.76 -31.18 -26.64
C ASN A 190 26.59 -30.35 -27.23
N TYR A 191 26.36 -30.42 -28.55
CA TYR A 191 25.43 -29.56 -29.32
C TYR A 191 23.93 -29.58 -28.92
N SER A 192 23.53 -30.21 -27.81
CA SER A 192 22.12 -30.56 -27.52
C SER A 192 21.50 -29.93 -26.26
N GLY A 193 22.26 -29.29 -25.36
CA GLY A 193 21.71 -28.64 -24.16
C GLY A 193 22.62 -28.70 -22.93
N ILE A 194 22.48 -27.73 -22.01
CA ILE A 194 22.92 -27.85 -20.60
C ILE A 194 21.66 -27.98 -19.76
N VAL A 195 21.57 -28.98 -18.89
CA VAL A 195 20.44 -29.16 -17.96
C VAL A 195 20.97 -29.20 -16.53
N CYS A 196 20.43 -28.34 -15.67
CA CYS A 196 20.75 -28.23 -14.25
C CYS A 196 19.50 -28.56 -13.42
N ASP A 197 19.44 -29.75 -12.81
CA ASP A 197 18.20 -30.26 -12.17
C ASP A 197 18.37 -30.48 -10.66
N TYR A 198 17.42 -30.05 -9.82
CA TYR A 198 17.27 -30.36 -8.38
C TYR A 198 18.49 -30.13 -7.46
N GLY A 199 18.57 -28.94 -6.85
CA GLY A 199 19.38 -28.69 -5.64
C GLY A 199 20.82 -28.29 -5.88
N PHE A 200 21.16 -27.86 -7.11
CA PHE A 200 22.51 -27.42 -7.45
C PHE A 200 22.71 -25.93 -7.19
N TYR A 201 23.84 -25.56 -6.57
CA TYR A 201 24.39 -24.21 -6.71
C TYR A 201 25.47 -24.23 -7.80
N ALA A 202 25.13 -23.89 -9.04
CA ALA A 202 26.03 -23.98 -10.19
C ALA A 202 26.63 -22.62 -10.54
N ILE A 203 27.95 -22.53 -10.61
CA ILE A 203 28.66 -21.35 -11.08
C ILE A 203 29.28 -21.64 -12.46
N ALA A 204 28.91 -20.88 -13.49
CA ALA A 204 29.42 -21.08 -14.85
C ALA A 204 30.04 -19.80 -15.43
N PRO A 205 31.31 -19.81 -15.89
CA PRO A 205 31.90 -18.67 -16.58
C PRO A 205 31.10 -18.20 -17.79
N ASN A 206 30.97 -16.88 -17.96
CA ASN A 206 30.15 -16.25 -18.99
C ASN A 206 30.50 -16.63 -20.44
N TYR A 207 31.79 -16.79 -20.77
CA TYR A 207 32.27 -17.10 -22.13
C TYR A 207 31.78 -18.45 -22.67
N ILE A 208 31.27 -19.34 -21.80
CA ILE A 208 30.78 -20.66 -22.20
C ILE A 208 29.53 -20.56 -23.08
N PHE A 209 28.78 -19.48 -22.93
CA PHE A 209 27.45 -19.33 -23.54
C PHE A 209 27.44 -18.37 -24.73
N SER A 210 28.48 -17.55 -24.92
CA SER A 210 28.51 -16.54 -25.99
C SER A 210 28.54 -17.12 -27.39
N GLU A 211 29.08 -18.33 -27.55
CA GLU A 211 29.18 -19.03 -28.82
C GLU A 211 28.21 -20.23 -28.93
N TYR A 212 27.33 -20.41 -27.93
CA TYR A 212 26.54 -21.64 -27.79
C TYR A 212 25.11 -21.50 -28.37
N PRO A 213 24.75 -22.27 -29.43
CA PRO A 213 23.42 -22.21 -30.05
C PRO A 213 22.34 -23.10 -29.40
N GLY A 214 22.63 -23.74 -28.27
CA GLY A 214 21.70 -24.68 -27.63
C GLY A 214 20.85 -24.05 -26.51
N SER A 215 20.19 -24.91 -25.73
CA SER A 215 19.40 -24.49 -24.57
C SER A 215 20.12 -24.74 -23.25
N VAL A 216 20.02 -23.83 -22.29
CA VAL A 216 20.33 -24.01 -20.87
C VAL A 216 19.00 -24.15 -20.14
N ILE A 217 18.77 -25.28 -19.50
CA ILE A 217 17.54 -25.59 -18.77
C ILE A 217 17.89 -25.73 -17.29
N ILE A 218 17.19 -25.02 -16.42
CA ILE A 218 17.38 -25.03 -14.98
C ILE A 218 16.07 -25.49 -14.33
N ARG A 219 16.06 -26.59 -13.59
CA ARG A 219 14.87 -27.17 -12.95
C ARG A 219 15.09 -27.49 -11.48
N GLY A 220 13.99 -27.61 -10.74
CA GLY A 220 13.95 -28.10 -9.37
C GLY A 220 14.10 -27.01 -8.31
N GLY A 221 13.21 -27.05 -7.31
CA GLY A 221 12.85 -25.89 -6.49
C GLY A 221 13.89 -25.24 -5.57
N ASN A 222 15.12 -25.75 -5.54
CA ASN A 222 16.25 -25.16 -4.80
C ASN A 222 17.51 -24.98 -5.67
N THR A 223 17.43 -25.24 -6.98
CA THR A 223 18.57 -25.09 -7.89
C THR A 223 18.87 -23.60 -8.08
N VAL A 224 20.07 -23.14 -7.74
CA VAL A 224 20.58 -21.79 -7.97
C VAL A 224 21.65 -21.83 -9.06
N PHE A 225 21.38 -21.26 -10.22
CA PHE A 225 22.38 -21.06 -11.27
C PHE A 225 22.91 -19.63 -11.22
N LYS A 226 24.24 -19.47 -11.12
CA LYS A 226 24.92 -18.18 -11.05
C LYS A 226 25.99 -18.10 -12.14
N PRO A 227 25.69 -17.51 -13.32
CA PRO A 227 26.72 -17.28 -14.31
C PRO A 227 27.74 -16.26 -13.77
N LEU A 228 29.02 -16.61 -13.83
CA LEU A 228 30.12 -15.80 -13.35
C LEU A 228 30.62 -14.93 -14.50
N ALA A 229 30.22 -13.66 -14.48
CA ALA A 229 30.63 -12.68 -15.48
C ALA A 229 31.76 -11.79 -14.94
N THR A 230 32.89 -11.80 -15.65
CA THR A 230 33.88 -10.71 -15.63
C THR A 230 33.63 -9.69 -16.76
N GLU A 231 32.64 -9.94 -17.64
CA GLU A 231 32.28 -9.15 -18.83
C GLU A 231 30.75 -9.21 -19.07
N ALA A 232 30.22 -8.43 -20.04
CA ALA A 232 28.81 -8.43 -20.45
C ALA A 232 28.25 -9.84 -20.66
N PHE A 233 27.06 -10.14 -20.14
CA PHE A 233 26.37 -11.39 -20.48
C PHE A 233 25.94 -11.34 -21.96
N ASN A 234 26.72 -11.89 -22.89
CA ASN A 234 26.40 -11.84 -24.30
C ASN A 234 26.18 -13.26 -24.82
N TRP A 235 24.96 -13.81 -24.69
CA TRP A 235 24.59 -15.17 -25.13
C TRP A 235 23.56 -15.14 -26.28
N PRO A 236 23.87 -14.47 -27.40
CA PRO A 236 22.89 -14.18 -28.44
C PRO A 236 22.37 -15.45 -29.15
N LEU A 237 23.05 -16.58 -28.96
CA LEU A 237 22.70 -17.87 -29.56
C LEU A 237 22.05 -18.84 -28.57
N THR A 238 22.07 -18.55 -27.26
CA THR A 238 21.61 -19.49 -26.22
C THR A 238 20.17 -19.23 -25.81
N ALA A 239 19.37 -20.30 -25.73
CA ALA A 239 18.04 -20.26 -25.10
C ALA A 239 18.15 -20.61 -23.61
N LEU A 240 17.57 -19.82 -22.70
CA LEU A 240 17.54 -20.11 -21.26
C LEU A 240 16.12 -20.48 -20.82
N LYS A 241 15.96 -21.60 -20.12
CA LYS A 241 14.70 -22.08 -19.57
C LYS A 241 14.83 -22.30 -18.06
N VAL A 242 13.94 -21.73 -17.26
CA VAL A 242 13.91 -21.90 -15.79
C VAL A 242 12.55 -22.44 -15.36
N GLU A 243 12.53 -23.63 -14.78
CA GLU A 243 11.31 -24.40 -14.47
C GLU A 243 11.23 -24.75 -12.98
N GLU A 244 10.04 -25.15 -12.52
CA GLU A 244 9.83 -25.86 -11.24
C GLU A 244 10.46 -25.19 -10.00
N ARG A 245 10.23 -23.87 -9.82
CA ARG A 245 10.77 -23.05 -8.73
C ARG A 245 12.31 -22.97 -8.69
N ALA A 246 13.04 -23.33 -9.74
CA ALA A 246 14.48 -23.08 -9.80
C ALA A 246 14.80 -21.58 -9.79
N HIS A 247 16.00 -21.23 -9.34
CA HIS A 247 16.53 -19.89 -9.17
C HIS A 247 17.66 -19.61 -10.18
N CYS A 248 17.52 -18.59 -11.02
CA CYS A 248 18.63 -18.09 -11.84
C CYS A 248 19.07 -16.71 -11.33
N HIS A 249 20.34 -16.59 -10.91
CA HIS A 249 20.90 -15.41 -10.27
C HIS A 249 21.91 -14.73 -11.18
N PHE A 250 21.49 -13.66 -11.87
CA PHE A 250 22.43 -12.81 -12.60
C PHE A 250 23.14 -11.88 -11.59
N TYR A 251 24.47 -12.04 -11.45
CA TYR A 251 25.30 -11.27 -10.52
C TYR A 251 26.46 -10.61 -11.27
N GLN A 252 26.63 -9.30 -11.10
CA GLN A 252 27.83 -8.57 -11.52
C GLN A 252 28.76 -8.45 -10.31
N ASN A 253 30.03 -8.87 -10.45
CA ASN A 253 30.97 -8.93 -9.33
C ASN A 253 31.44 -7.53 -8.89
N ASP A 254 31.50 -7.28 -7.58
CA ASP A 254 31.73 -5.97 -6.93
C ASP A 254 33.10 -5.31 -7.26
N THR A 255 34.01 -6.02 -7.92
CA THR A 255 35.42 -5.59 -8.09
C THR A 255 35.75 -5.04 -9.47
N PHE A 256 34.81 -4.99 -10.42
CA PHE A 256 35.12 -4.64 -11.81
C PHE A 256 34.26 -3.48 -12.36
N THR A 257 34.93 -2.39 -12.72
CA THR A 257 34.39 -1.18 -13.37
C THR A 257 34.12 -1.42 -14.87
N VAL A 258 33.26 -2.37 -15.22
CA VAL A 258 32.94 -2.66 -16.63
C VAL A 258 31.54 -2.13 -16.97
N ASN A 259 31.49 -1.20 -17.94
CA ASN A 259 30.32 -0.48 -18.48
C ASN A 259 29.32 -1.36 -19.28
N THR A 260 29.24 -2.67 -19.03
CA THR A 260 28.44 -3.54 -19.88
C THR A 260 27.09 -3.83 -19.25
N GLU A 261 26.12 -3.03 -19.67
CA GLU A 261 24.80 -2.82 -19.06
C GLU A 261 23.72 -3.82 -19.53
N ASN A 262 24.07 -4.83 -20.34
CA ASN A 262 23.07 -5.67 -21.00
C ASN A 262 23.44 -7.16 -20.93
N ALA A 263 22.43 -7.99 -20.63
CA ALA A 263 22.43 -9.41 -20.93
C ALA A 263 21.79 -9.65 -22.30
N TYR A 264 22.31 -10.56 -23.13
CA TYR A 264 21.72 -10.95 -24.41
C TYR A 264 21.44 -12.45 -24.40
N LEU A 265 20.24 -12.84 -24.80
CA LEU A 265 19.75 -14.22 -24.87
C LEU A 265 19.03 -14.41 -26.20
N ARG A 266 19.10 -15.61 -26.77
CA ARG A 266 18.31 -15.96 -27.96
C ARG A 266 16.84 -16.12 -27.59
N ALA A 267 16.56 -16.95 -26.59
CA ALA A 267 15.22 -17.18 -26.09
C ALA A 267 15.21 -17.33 -24.57
N LEU A 268 14.07 -17.04 -23.94
CA LEU A 268 13.92 -17.03 -22.50
C LEU A 268 12.56 -17.60 -22.10
N ASP A 269 12.54 -18.66 -21.29
CA ASP A 269 11.32 -19.40 -20.93
C ASP A 269 11.23 -19.61 -19.40
N PHE A 270 10.12 -19.19 -18.80
CA PHE A 270 9.82 -19.34 -17.37
C PHE A 270 8.54 -20.14 -17.15
N SER A 271 8.69 -21.45 -16.97
CA SER A 271 7.61 -22.38 -16.65
C SER A 271 7.57 -22.67 -15.14
N GLY A 272 7.08 -21.70 -14.35
CA GLY A 272 6.93 -21.83 -12.88
C GLY A 272 8.23 -21.73 -12.06
N GLY A 273 9.30 -21.13 -12.62
CA GLY A 273 10.56 -20.83 -11.94
C GLY A 273 10.64 -19.42 -11.29
N VAL A 274 11.75 -19.14 -10.60
CA VAL A 274 12.08 -17.83 -10.02
C VAL A 274 13.37 -17.30 -10.66
N ILE A 275 13.35 -16.08 -11.18
CA ILE A 275 14.59 -15.37 -11.54
C ILE A 275 14.90 -14.38 -10.43
N VAL A 276 16.16 -14.31 -10.03
CA VAL A 276 16.63 -13.24 -9.16
C VAL A 276 17.61 -12.38 -9.95
N LEU A 277 17.19 -11.16 -10.25
CA LEU A 277 18.04 -10.13 -10.83
C LEU A 277 18.65 -9.35 -9.68
N ASN A 278 19.96 -9.49 -9.47
CA ASN A 278 20.65 -8.71 -8.46
C ASN A 278 21.23 -7.45 -9.10
N MET A 279 20.50 -6.35 -8.98
CA MET A 279 20.84 -5.04 -9.55
C MET A 279 21.41 -4.15 -8.44
N ARG A 280 22.72 -4.24 -8.20
CA ARG A 280 23.38 -3.39 -7.19
C ARG A 280 23.95 -2.14 -7.88
N GLN A 281 23.38 -0.97 -7.60
CA GLN A 281 23.95 0.31 -8.05
C GLN A 281 24.93 0.81 -6.99
N GLU A 282 26.24 0.59 -7.17
CA GLU A 282 27.25 1.09 -6.22
C GLU A 282 27.66 2.54 -6.45
N ASN A 283 27.25 3.15 -7.57
CA ASN A 283 27.65 4.51 -7.89
C ASN A 283 26.49 5.31 -8.52
N ALA A 284 26.04 6.36 -7.83
CA ALA A 284 24.89 7.19 -8.22
C ALA A 284 25.06 7.91 -9.58
N ALA A 285 26.27 7.89 -10.14
CA ALA A 285 26.60 8.52 -11.41
C ALA A 285 26.17 7.72 -12.66
N PHE A 286 26.00 6.39 -12.58
CA PHE A 286 25.58 5.59 -13.73
C PHE A 286 24.05 5.59 -13.87
N LYS A 287 23.55 5.93 -15.06
CA LYS A 287 22.11 6.13 -15.34
C LYS A 287 21.38 4.88 -15.86
N SER A 288 22.11 3.80 -16.06
CA SER A 288 21.72 2.63 -16.84
C SER A 288 21.68 1.39 -15.95
N TYR A 289 20.63 0.59 -16.13
CA TYR A 289 20.35 -0.62 -15.35
C TYR A 289 20.55 -1.86 -16.22
N PRO A 290 20.91 -3.02 -15.64
CA PRO A 290 21.07 -4.24 -16.41
C PRO A 290 19.76 -4.65 -17.10
N VAL A 291 19.75 -4.70 -18.44
CA VAL A 291 18.61 -5.12 -19.26
C VAL A 291 18.83 -6.51 -19.84
N ILE A 292 17.82 -7.37 -19.84
CA ILE A 292 17.85 -8.65 -20.57
C ILE A 292 17.33 -8.44 -22.00
N ASN A 293 18.18 -8.62 -23.00
CA ASN A 293 17.82 -8.55 -24.42
C ASN A 293 17.48 -9.96 -24.89
N VAL A 294 16.30 -10.15 -25.48
CA VAL A 294 15.81 -11.44 -26.00
C VAL A 294 15.43 -11.26 -27.47
N THR A 295 15.94 -12.12 -28.35
CA THR A 295 15.86 -11.90 -29.81
C THR A 295 14.91 -12.80 -30.58
N GLU A 296 14.56 -13.99 -30.08
CA GLU A 296 13.72 -14.95 -30.80
C GLU A 296 12.40 -15.26 -30.09
N ALA A 297 12.42 -15.56 -28.79
CA ALA A 297 11.20 -15.89 -28.05
C ALA A 297 11.30 -15.61 -26.55
N LEU A 298 10.27 -14.97 -25.99
CA LEU A 298 10.01 -14.90 -24.55
C LEU A 298 8.75 -15.72 -24.25
N ARG A 299 8.84 -16.68 -23.32
CA ARG A 299 7.69 -17.50 -22.90
C ARG A 299 7.53 -17.46 -21.37
N VAL A 300 6.30 -17.28 -20.91
CA VAL A 300 5.94 -17.27 -19.49
C VAL A 300 4.74 -18.18 -19.31
N ASP A 301 4.96 -19.38 -18.79
CA ASP A 301 3.91 -20.37 -18.55
C ASP A 301 3.75 -20.60 -17.04
N GLY A 302 2.67 -20.09 -16.45
CA GLY A 302 2.40 -20.20 -15.01
C GLY A 302 2.94 -19.02 -14.19
N VAL A 303 2.94 -19.16 -12.85
CA VAL A 303 3.34 -18.08 -11.93
C VAL A 303 4.87 -18.05 -11.83
N GLY A 304 5.52 -17.28 -12.69
CA GLY A 304 6.93 -16.93 -12.56
C GLY A 304 7.13 -15.76 -11.58
N THR A 305 8.22 -15.77 -10.82
CA THR A 305 8.59 -14.63 -9.96
C THR A 305 9.92 -14.02 -10.41
N ILE A 306 9.95 -12.71 -10.63
CA ILE A 306 11.18 -11.94 -10.81
C ILE A 306 11.46 -11.19 -9.50
N LYS A 307 12.56 -11.54 -8.83
CA LYS A 307 13.01 -10.82 -7.63
C LYS A 307 14.11 -9.85 -8.01
N VAL A 308 13.94 -8.58 -7.68
CA VAL A 308 14.96 -7.56 -7.89
C VAL A 308 15.65 -7.25 -6.56
N LYS A 309 16.93 -7.60 -6.44
CA LYS A 309 17.79 -7.22 -5.30
C LYS A 309 18.56 -5.94 -5.62
N GLY A 310 18.84 -5.12 -4.60
CA GLY A 310 19.74 -3.96 -4.72
C GLY A 310 19.09 -2.64 -5.14
N LEU A 311 17.76 -2.58 -5.20
CA LEU A 311 17.05 -1.30 -5.23
C LEU A 311 17.45 -0.48 -3.99
N THR A 312 17.74 0.80 -4.14
CA THR A 312 17.91 1.73 -3.02
C THR A 312 16.59 2.46 -2.78
N SER A 313 16.41 3.04 -1.59
CA SER A 313 15.24 3.89 -1.31
C SER A 313 15.12 5.08 -2.27
N SER A 314 16.23 5.55 -2.85
CA SER A 314 16.24 6.59 -3.88
C SER A 314 15.76 6.12 -5.26
N ILE A 315 15.98 4.86 -5.63
CA ILE A 315 15.44 4.26 -6.87
C ILE A 315 13.95 3.97 -6.70
N ILE A 316 13.54 3.46 -5.54
CA ILE A 316 12.11 3.30 -5.23
C ILE A 316 11.43 4.67 -5.26
N LYS A 317 12.04 5.74 -4.71
CA LYS A 317 11.59 7.13 -4.87
C LYS A 317 11.67 7.69 -6.31
N GLY A 318 12.32 7.00 -7.24
CA GLY A 318 12.26 7.30 -8.67
C GLY A 318 11.14 6.54 -9.38
N LEU A 319 10.81 5.35 -8.87
CA LEU A 319 9.67 4.52 -9.27
C LEU A 319 8.38 4.89 -8.49
N THR A 320 8.45 5.85 -7.57
CA THR A 320 7.27 6.42 -6.91
C THR A 320 6.52 7.31 -7.89
N PRO A 321 5.26 7.64 -7.58
CA PRO A 321 4.48 8.63 -8.32
C PRO A 321 5.11 10.02 -8.54
N GLU A 322 6.30 10.29 -8.01
CA GLU A 322 6.90 11.62 -7.98
C GLU A 322 7.86 11.91 -9.16
N ASN A 323 8.16 10.91 -10.02
CA ASN A 323 9.11 11.09 -11.14
C ASN A 323 8.78 10.29 -12.42
N PRO A 324 7.67 10.58 -13.15
CA PRO A 324 7.24 9.79 -14.31
C PRO A 324 8.13 9.91 -15.56
N GLU A 325 8.93 10.97 -15.71
CA GLU A 325 9.95 11.06 -16.76
C GLU A 325 11.30 10.44 -16.34
N GLY A 326 11.43 10.07 -15.06
CA GLY A 326 12.68 9.63 -14.46
C GLY A 326 12.65 8.17 -14.03
N ARG A 327 12.87 7.29 -15.02
CA ARG A 327 13.27 5.89 -14.89
C ARG A 327 12.13 4.90 -14.69
N ILE A 328 11.36 4.71 -15.76
CA ILE A 328 10.79 3.39 -16.04
C ILE A 328 11.97 2.40 -16.10
N MET A 329 12.02 1.42 -15.19
CA MET A 329 13.11 0.46 -15.18
C MET A 329 12.87 -0.57 -16.28
N LYS A 330 13.62 -0.43 -17.38
CA LYS A 330 13.64 -1.42 -18.47
C LYS A 330 14.24 -2.71 -17.91
N VAL A 331 13.43 -3.78 -17.91
CA VAL A 331 13.86 -5.12 -17.45
C VAL A 331 14.25 -5.98 -18.63
N ALA A 332 13.58 -5.80 -19.78
CA ALA A 332 13.93 -6.50 -21.00
C ALA A 332 13.78 -5.64 -22.26
N HIS A 333 14.50 -6.04 -23.30
CA HIS A 333 14.34 -5.56 -24.68
C HIS A 333 14.04 -6.77 -25.57
N LEU A 334 12.97 -6.69 -26.34
CA LEU A 334 12.52 -7.75 -27.24
C LEU A 334 12.69 -7.29 -28.68
N SER A 335 13.33 -8.13 -29.48
CA SER A 335 13.50 -7.91 -30.92
C SER A 335 13.10 -9.18 -31.68
N GLY A 336 12.98 -9.07 -33.02
CA GLY A 336 12.63 -10.20 -33.88
C GLY A 336 11.32 -10.88 -33.48
N GLY A 337 11.28 -12.21 -33.53
CA GLY A 337 10.08 -13.00 -33.24
C GLY A 337 9.53 -12.83 -31.81
N ALA A 338 10.37 -12.38 -30.87
CA ALA A 338 9.93 -12.10 -29.50
C ALA A 338 9.10 -10.81 -29.40
N ALA A 339 9.30 -9.86 -30.31
CA ALA A 339 8.51 -8.64 -30.40
C ALA A 339 7.18 -8.88 -31.14
N ASP A 340 7.15 -9.79 -32.11
CA ASP A 340 5.96 -10.07 -32.94
C ASP A 340 4.84 -10.78 -32.16
N VAL A 341 5.18 -11.62 -31.18
CA VAL A 341 4.22 -12.37 -30.35
C VAL A 341 4.59 -12.19 -28.87
N PRO A 342 4.26 -11.04 -28.25
CA PRO A 342 4.58 -10.80 -26.85
C PRO A 342 3.87 -11.80 -25.93
N ALA A 343 4.59 -12.30 -24.92
CA ALA A 343 4.04 -13.20 -23.91
C ALA A 343 2.98 -12.53 -23.01
N ASP A 344 2.07 -13.30 -22.43
CA ASP A 344 1.19 -12.81 -21.38
C ASP A 344 1.99 -12.60 -20.08
N LEU A 345 2.16 -11.35 -19.68
CA LEU A 345 2.90 -10.97 -18.47
C LEU A 345 2.03 -10.94 -17.20
N SER A 346 0.71 -11.16 -17.31
CA SER A 346 -0.23 -11.05 -16.18
C SER A 346 0.06 -12.02 -15.03
N GLY A 347 0.74 -13.14 -15.33
CA GLY A 347 1.15 -14.16 -14.36
C GLY A 347 2.47 -13.87 -13.63
N VAL A 348 3.23 -12.83 -14.02
CA VAL A 348 4.56 -12.55 -13.46
C VAL A 348 4.45 -11.72 -12.20
N LYS A 349 5.00 -12.23 -11.09
CA LYS A 349 5.11 -11.49 -9.82
C LYS A 349 6.46 -10.80 -9.72
N VAL A 350 6.47 -9.52 -9.36
CA VAL A 350 7.69 -8.77 -9.07
C VAL A 350 7.80 -8.51 -7.57
N GLU A 351 8.87 -8.99 -6.94
CA GLU A 351 9.13 -8.76 -5.52
C GLU A 351 10.34 -7.84 -5.35
N SER A 352 10.14 -6.72 -4.64
CA SER A 352 11.23 -5.93 -4.07
C SER A 352 11.65 -6.53 -2.73
N LEU A 353 12.95 -6.62 -2.49
CA LEU A 353 13.50 -7.15 -1.23
C LEU A 353 13.78 -6.07 -0.18
N LEU A 354 13.33 -4.82 -0.41
CA LEU A 354 13.38 -3.73 0.57
C LEU A 354 12.04 -3.58 1.32
N GLY A 355 11.89 -4.25 2.46
CA GLY A 355 10.82 -3.99 3.44
C GLY A 355 9.38 -4.28 2.98
N SER A 356 8.51 -4.56 3.94
CA SER A 356 7.14 -5.08 3.71
C SER A 356 6.17 -4.14 2.99
N GLU A 357 6.51 -2.87 2.78
CA GLU A 357 5.53 -1.84 2.36
C GLU A 357 5.51 -1.57 0.85
N CYS A 358 6.57 -1.88 0.10
CA CYS A 358 6.64 -1.62 -1.36
C CYS A 358 6.41 -2.86 -2.24
N ALA A 359 6.24 -4.05 -1.65
CA ALA A 359 6.21 -5.32 -2.38
C ALA A 359 4.87 -5.63 -3.09
N ARG A 360 3.84 -4.78 -2.99
CA ARG A 360 2.46 -5.16 -3.39
C ARG A 360 1.97 -4.59 -4.72
N PHE A 361 2.72 -3.73 -5.41
CA PHE A 361 2.17 -2.98 -6.55
C PHE A 361 3.15 -2.78 -7.71
N MET A 362 3.75 -3.85 -8.23
CA MET A 362 4.54 -3.78 -9.48
C MET A 362 4.04 -4.82 -10.48
N SER A 363 3.72 -4.38 -11.69
CA SER A 363 3.39 -5.17 -12.89
C SER A 363 4.45 -4.96 -13.96
N LEU A 364 4.53 -5.87 -14.93
CA LEU A 364 5.32 -5.66 -16.14
C LEU A 364 4.43 -5.15 -17.27
N ALA A 365 4.92 -4.20 -18.06
CA ALA A 365 4.22 -3.66 -19.22
C ALA A 365 5.15 -3.59 -20.44
N TYR A 366 4.57 -3.68 -21.63
CA TYR A 366 5.25 -3.49 -22.91
C TYR A 366 5.22 -2.02 -23.33
N ALA A 367 6.26 -1.54 -24.00
CA ALA A 367 6.19 -0.34 -24.85
C ALA A 367 6.77 -0.64 -26.23
N ASP A 368 6.09 -0.15 -27.26
CA ASP A 368 6.53 -0.30 -28.64
C ASP A 368 7.56 0.77 -29.00
N ASN A 369 8.64 0.35 -29.65
CA ASN A 369 9.65 1.26 -30.20
C ASN A 369 9.39 1.50 -31.68
N GLU A 370 9.88 2.64 -32.20
CA GLU A 370 9.70 3.04 -33.60
C GLU A 370 10.33 2.07 -34.61
N ASP A 371 11.30 1.26 -34.18
CA ASP A 371 12.01 0.28 -35.00
C ASP A 371 11.32 -1.11 -35.04
N GLY A 372 10.13 -1.24 -34.45
CA GLY A 372 9.38 -2.49 -34.37
C GLY A 372 9.84 -3.43 -33.25
N THR A 373 10.80 -3.02 -32.42
CA THR A 373 11.15 -3.73 -31.17
C THR A 373 10.18 -3.36 -30.04
N LYS A 374 10.18 -4.14 -28.95
CA LYS A 374 9.38 -3.87 -27.75
C LYS A 374 10.25 -3.84 -26.50
N ASP A 375 10.04 -2.88 -25.62
CA ASP A 375 10.68 -2.82 -24.31
C ASP A 375 9.73 -3.34 -23.22
N VAL A 376 10.26 -4.10 -22.26
CA VAL A 376 9.52 -4.55 -21.08
C VAL A 376 9.96 -3.76 -19.87
N TYR A 377 9.00 -3.17 -19.19
CA TYR A 377 9.22 -2.25 -18.09
C TYR A 377 8.56 -2.70 -16.80
N LEU A 378 9.19 -2.37 -15.67
CA LEU A 378 8.50 -2.35 -14.37
C LEU A 378 7.61 -1.13 -14.29
N SER A 379 6.30 -1.35 -14.22
CA SER A 379 5.28 -0.33 -14.02
C SER A 379 4.53 -0.61 -12.72
N ALA A 380 4.05 0.43 -12.03
CA ALA A 380 2.96 0.22 -11.07
C ALA A 380 1.68 -0.18 -11.85
N PRO A 381 0.89 -1.16 -11.39
CA PRO A 381 -0.24 -1.68 -12.15
C PRO A 381 -1.33 -0.62 -12.37
N GLY A 382 -1.83 -0.57 -13.61
CA GLY A 382 -3.11 0.04 -13.97
C GLY A 382 -3.20 1.56 -13.92
N ILE A 383 -2.07 2.28 -13.86
CA ILE A 383 -2.09 3.74 -13.89
C ILE A 383 -2.09 4.24 -15.34
N VAL A 384 -3.23 4.78 -15.79
CA VAL A 384 -3.22 5.75 -16.90
C VAL A 384 -2.72 7.08 -16.32
N THR A 385 -1.42 7.37 -16.45
CA THR A 385 -0.86 8.66 -16.05
C THR A 385 -1.25 9.70 -17.10
N MET A 386 -2.25 10.54 -16.82
CA MET A 386 -2.51 11.71 -17.64
C MET A 386 -1.61 12.86 -17.20
N THR A 387 -0.47 13.04 -17.87
CA THR A 387 0.33 14.27 -17.77
C THR A 387 -0.28 15.33 -18.68
N ASN A 388 -1.31 16.03 -18.20
CA ASN A 388 -1.78 17.22 -18.91
C ASN A 388 -0.72 18.32 -18.80
N VAL A 389 -0.10 18.70 -19.92
CA VAL A 389 0.81 19.86 -19.99
C VAL A 389 -0.05 21.11 -19.89
N ASN A 390 0.32 22.06 -19.03
CA ASN A 390 -0.38 23.32 -18.84
C ASN A 390 -0.71 23.99 -20.20
N VAL A 391 -1.98 23.96 -20.61
CA VAL A 391 -2.47 24.65 -21.83
C VAL A 391 -2.67 26.16 -21.58
N GLU A 392 -2.42 26.67 -20.36
CA GLU A 392 -2.62 28.07 -20.03
C GLU A 392 -1.63 29.04 -20.73
N SER A 393 -0.56 28.55 -21.38
CA SER A 393 0.46 29.40 -22.02
C SER A 393 0.50 29.39 -23.56
N THR A 394 -0.24 28.52 -24.25
CA THR A 394 -0.08 28.33 -25.71
C THR A 394 -1.30 28.75 -26.53
N GLY A 395 -1.85 29.95 -26.31
CA GLY A 395 -2.61 30.70 -27.34
C GLY A 395 -3.73 29.96 -28.10
N HIS A 396 -4.31 28.88 -27.56
CA HIS A 396 -5.35 28.14 -28.25
C HIS A 396 -6.69 28.89 -28.14
N PRO A 397 -7.48 28.95 -29.24
CA PRO A 397 -8.73 29.69 -29.25
C PRO A 397 -9.71 29.10 -28.23
N ALA A 398 -10.42 29.98 -27.53
CA ALA A 398 -11.53 29.62 -26.66
C ALA A 398 -12.54 28.78 -27.45
N GLY A 399 -12.63 27.48 -27.12
CA GLY A 399 -13.48 26.50 -27.82
C GLY A 399 -12.76 25.25 -28.33
N ALA A 400 -11.42 25.17 -28.26
CA ALA A 400 -10.72 23.92 -28.55
C ALA A 400 -10.69 23.00 -27.31
N ILE A 401 -11.53 21.97 -27.32
CA ILE A 401 -11.60 20.92 -26.30
C ILE A 401 -10.58 19.83 -26.65
N GLN A 402 -9.57 19.61 -25.81
CA GLN A 402 -8.73 18.40 -25.87
C GLN A 402 -9.37 17.32 -24.99
N TYR A 403 -10.09 16.39 -25.62
CA TYR A 403 -10.47 15.13 -24.98
C TYR A 403 -9.26 14.20 -24.99
N GLY A 404 -8.73 13.86 -23.82
CA GLY A 404 -7.83 12.71 -23.68
C GLY A 404 -8.65 11.48 -23.30
N ALA A 405 -8.73 10.48 -24.18
CA ALA A 405 -9.26 9.13 -23.93
C ALA A 405 -8.25 8.12 -24.51
N PHE A 406 -7.77 7.02 -23.90
CA PHE A 406 -8.29 5.87 -23.12
C PHE A 406 -8.20 4.56 -23.93
N GLN A 407 -6.98 4.04 -24.12
CA GLN A 407 -6.68 2.60 -24.19
C GLN A 407 -5.29 2.31 -23.61
N GLU A 408 -5.08 1.07 -23.16
CA GLU A 408 -3.81 0.57 -22.61
C GLU A 408 -2.77 0.49 -23.76
N GLY A 409 -1.67 1.26 -23.67
CA GLY A 409 -0.49 1.07 -24.53
C GLY A 409 -0.26 2.01 -25.73
N HIS A 410 -0.72 3.27 -25.73
CA HIS A 410 -0.43 4.21 -26.84
C HIS A 410 0.31 5.49 -26.43
N SER A 411 1.31 5.87 -27.23
CA SER A 411 1.99 7.18 -27.24
C SER A 411 1.58 7.96 -28.50
N GLY A 412 0.63 8.90 -28.38
CA GLY A 412 0.18 9.79 -29.47
C GLY A 412 -1.16 10.48 -29.18
N ASP A 413 -1.47 11.59 -29.87
CA ASP A 413 -2.76 12.32 -29.77
C ASP A 413 -3.90 11.53 -30.45
N TRP A 414 -5.06 11.42 -29.78
CA TRP A 414 -6.23 10.61 -30.21
C TRP A 414 -7.42 11.46 -30.67
N SER A 415 -8.41 10.81 -31.33
CA SER A 415 -9.64 11.45 -31.84
C SER A 415 -10.94 10.90 -31.21
N ASN A 416 -12.02 11.69 -31.32
CA ASN A 416 -13.13 11.85 -30.37
C ASN A 416 -14.22 10.73 -30.27
N LEU A 417 -13.98 9.44 -30.54
CA LEU A 417 -15.10 8.50 -30.81
C LEU A 417 -15.16 7.14 -30.07
N GLU A 418 -14.36 6.85 -29.04
CA GLU A 418 -14.43 5.54 -28.34
C GLU A 418 -14.77 5.65 -26.84
N THR A 419 -15.79 4.87 -26.40
CA THR A 419 -16.25 4.80 -25.00
C THR A 419 -15.71 3.52 -24.36
N PRO A 420 -15.16 3.54 -23.12
CA PRO A 420 -14.74 2.33 -22.44
C PRO A 420 -15.90 1.35 -22.29
N THR A 421 -15.65 0.06 -22.48
CA THR A 421 -16.66 -0.99 -22.26
C THR A 421 -17.15 -0.99 -20.80
N PRO A 422 -18.46 -1.10 -20.56
CA PRO A 422 -19.01 -1.33 -19.22
C PRO A 422 -18.30 -2.50 -18.52
N GLY A 423 -17.90 -2.31 -17.26
CA GLY A 423 -17.15 -3.30 -16.47
C GLY A 423 -15.61 -3.22 -16.53
N SER A 424 -15.03 -2.31 -17.32
CA SER A 424 -13.58 -2.06 -17.28
C SER A 424 -13.18 -1.42 -15.93
N LYS A 425 -12.32 -2.11 -15.15
CA LYS A 425 -11.74 -1.58 -13.90
C LYS A 425 -10.62 -0.59 -14.24
N LEU A 426 -10.99 0.64 -14.52
CA LEU A 426 -10.04 1.70 -14.79
C LEU A 426 -9.68 2.40 -13.47
N HIS A 427 -8.41 2.35 -13.10
CA HIS A 427 -7.86 3.08 -11.95
C HIS A 427 -7.19 4.35 -12.45
N TYR A 428 -7.80 5.50 -12.17
CA TYR A 428 -7.21 6.79 -12.51
C TYR A 428 -6.31 7.25 -11.37
N TRP A 429 -5.06 7.59 -11.68
CA TRP A 429 -4.12 8.19 -10.75
C TRP A 429 -3.57 9.47 -11.38
N ALA A 430 -4.02 10.63 -10.89
CA ALA A 430 -3.60 11.91 -11.42
C ALA A 430 -2.42 12.46 -10.60
N GLN A 431 -1.22 12.55 -11.19
CA GLN A 431 -0.03 13.19 -10.58
C GLN A 431 0.16 14.66 -10.97
N LYS A 432 -0.57 15.10 -11.99
CA LYS A 432 -0.73 16.50 -12.36
C LYS A 432 -2.20 16.90 -12.22
N ARG A 433 -2.46 18.20 -12.19
CA ARG A 433 -3.79 18.77 -12.04
C ARG A 433 -4.73 18.23 -13.13
N LEU A 434 -5.59 17.28 -12.77
CA LEU A 434 -6.66 16.82 -13.67
C LEU A 434 -7.60 18.00 -13.91
N CYS A 435 -8.13 18.13 -15.12
CA CYS A 435 -9.10 19.15 -15.49
C CYS A 435 -10.14 18.51 -16.41
N PHE A 436 -11.34 18.24 -15.90
CA PHE A 436 -12.46 17.89 -16.78
C PHE A 436 -13.11 19.17 -17.32
N PHE A 437 -13.45 19.20 -18.60
CA PHE A 437 -14.11 20.34 -19.25
C PHE A 437 -15.57 20.07 -19.60
N GLU A 438 -16.05 18.83 -19.43
CA GLU A 438 -17.42 18.42 -19.69
C GLU A 438 -17.92 17.47 -18.61
N SER A 439 -19.17 16.99 -18.75
CA SER A 439 -19.68 15.94 -17.89
C SER A 439 -18.94 14.64 -18.16
N THR A 440 -18.45 13.99 -17.11
CA THR A 440 -17.78 12.68 -17.19
C THR A 440 -18.71 11.64 -16.61
N GLN A 441 -19.02 10.56 -17.33
CA GLN A 441 -19.86 9.48 -16.84
C GLN A 441 -19.12 8.15 -17.02
N LEU A 442 -18.49 7.68 -15.95
CA LEU A 442 -17.73 6.43 -15.90
C LEU A 442 -18.22 5.59 -14.70
N PRO A 443 -19.51 5.19 -14.68
CA PRO A 443 -20.18 4.64 -13.49
C PRO A 443 -19.59 3.32 -12.98
N ASP A 444 -18.75 2.63 -13.75
CA ASP A 444 -18.05 1.40 -13.35
C ASP A 444 -16.58 1.63 -12.93
N ALA A 445 -16.04 2.85 -13.12
CA ALA A 445 -14.63 3.16 -12.92
C ALA A 445 -14.32 3.69 -11.51
N THR A 446 -13.06 3.53 -11.08
CA THR A 446 -12.55 4.06 -9.82
C THR A 446 -11.58 5.22 -10.08
N LEU A 447 -11.89 6.39 -9.54
CA LEU A 447 -11.03 7.56 -9.57
C LEU A 447 -10.22 7.67 -8.28
N THR A 448 -8.89 7.71 -8.35
CA THR A 448 -8.03 7.94 -7.18
C THR A 448 -7.25 9.23 -7.35
N LEU A 449 -7.41 10.16 -6.40
CA LEU A 449 -6.77 11.47 -6.38
C LEU A 449 -5.72 11.52 -5.26
N ASP A 450 -4.45 11.52 -5.63
CA ASP A 450 -3.31 11.65 -4.73
C ASP A 450 -2.57 13.01 -4.85
N VAL A 451 -2.96 13.84 -5.83
CA VAL A 451 -2.51 15.24 -5.99
C VAL A 451 -3.68 16.20 -6.21
N ASN A 452 -3.40 17.49 -5.99
CA ASN A 452 -4.35 18.57 -6.23
C ASN A 452 -4.88 18.57 -7.67
N SER A 453 -6.19 18.45 -7.81
CA SER A 453 -6.91 18.31 -9.07
C SER A 453 -8.02 19.35 -9.17
N SER A 454 -8.53 19.56 -10.39
CA SER A 454 -9.66 20.48 -10.61
C SER A 454 -10.63 20.01 -11.68
N TRP A 455 -11.80 20.62 -11.74
CA TRP A 455 -12.85 20.32 -12.69
C TRP A 455 -13.45 21.63 -13.18
N LYS A 456 -13.22 21.99 -14.46
CA LYS A 456 -13.47 23.33 -15.00
C LYS A 456 -14.75 23.49 -15.85
N GLY A 457 -15.42 22.45 -16.38
CA GLY A 457 -16.48 22.70 -17.39
C GLY A 457 -17.74 21.82 -17.43
N GLY A 458 -17.82 20.71 -16.71
CA GLY A 458 -19.03 19.86 -16.69
C GLY A 458 -20.01 20.17 -15.54
N PRO A 459 -21.31 19.90 -15.69
CA PRO A 459 -22.24 19.84 -14.56
C PRO A 459 -22.13 18.54 -13.74
N ASN A 460 -21.77 17.39 -14.35
CA ASN A 460 -21.80 16.10 -13.65
C ASN A 460 -20.49 15.30 -13.78
N ILE A 461 -19.97 14.75 -12.68
CA ILE A 461 -19.05 13.61 -12.72
C ILE A 461 -19.74 12.40 -12.10
N ALA A 462 -19.67 11.26 -12.76
CA ALA A 462 -20.11 9.98 -12.22
C ALA A 462 -18.98 8.96 -12.31
N PHE A 463 -18.69 8.32 -11.19
CA PHE A 463 -17.74 7.21 -11.05
C PHE A 463 -18.39 6.10 -10.24
N LYS A 464 -17.83 4.90 -10.21
CA LYS A 464 -18.22 3.90 -9.21
C LYS A 464 -17.73 4.29 -7.83
N GLU A 465 -16.45 4.67 -7.77
CA GLU A 465 -15.76 4.96 -6.54
C GLU A 465 -14.80 6.12 -6.76
N ILE A 466 -14.73 7.04 -5.79
CA ILE A 466 -13.76 8.14 -5.78
C ILE A 466 -12.96 8.05 -4.49
N ASN A 467 -11.64 7.88 -4.61
CA ASN A 467 -10.69 7.87 -3.50
C ASN A 467 -9.97 9.22 -3.47
N ILE A 468 -10.06 9.96 -2.36
CA ILE A 468 -9.32 11.20 -2.16
C ILE A 468 -8.41 11.04 -0.96
N PHE A 469 -7.11 11.21 -1.18
CA PHE A 469 -6.14 11.17 -0.08
C PHE A 469 -6.13 12.48 0.72
N SER A 470 -5.78 12.38 2.01
CA SER A 470 -5.54 13.54 2.86
C SER A 470 -4.46 14.45 2.25
N GLY A 471 -4.64 15.76 2.38
CA GLY A 471 -3.81 16.80 1.77
C GLY A 471 -4.10 17.07 0.30
N VAL A 472 -4.99 16.29 -0.34
CA VAL A 472 -5.38 16.48 -1.74
C VAL A 472 -6.59 17.39 -1.84
N SER A 473 -6.53 18.36 -2.75
CA SER A 473 -7.63 19.25 -3.06
C SER A 473 -8.27 18.89 -4.41
N LEU A 474 -9.60 18.78 -4.46
CA LEU A 474 -10.42 18.69 -5.67
C LEU A 474 -11.19 20.00 -5.85
N GLY A 475 -10.77 20.81 -6.82
CA GLY A 475 -11.35 22.12 -7.09
C GLY A 475 -12.40 22.13 -8.19
N LEU A 476 -13.61 22.58 -7.89
CA LEU A 476 -14.70 22.69 -8.87
C LEU A 476 -14.85 24.14 -9.35
N TRP A 477 -14.56 24.39 -10.62
CA TRP A 477 -14.47 25.72 -11.26
C TRP A 477 -15.33 25.79 -12.53
N GLY A 478 -15.78 26.99 -12.92
CA GLY A 478 -16.51 27.25 -14.19
C GLY A 478 -18.02 27.44 -14.03
N GLY A 479 -18.70 28.12 -14.96
CA GLY A 479 -20.00 28.81 -14.73
C GLY A 479 -21.30 28.01 -14.51
N ASN A 480 -21.27 26.68 -14.36
CA ASN A 480 -22.50 25.88 -14.20
C ASN A 480 -23.09 25.96 -12.78
N SER A 481 -24.27 26.60 -12.63
CA SER A 481 -24.98 26.85 -11.36
C SER A 481 -25.26 25.61 -10.50
N GLN A 482 -25.28 24.43 -11.09
CA GLN A 482 -25.50 23.15 -10.41
C GLN A 482 -24.44 22.15 -10.82
N ARG A 483 -23.88 21.47 -9.83
CA ARG A 483 -22.92 20.38 -10.03
C ARG A 483 -23.27 19.16 -9.22
N LYS A 484 -22.97 18.00 -9.79
CA LYS A 484 -23.16 16.71 -9.14
C LYS A 484 -21.89 15.87 -9.23
N ILE A 485 -21.45 15.38 -8.08
CA ILE A 485 -20.55 14.23 -7.98
C ILE A 485 -21.45 13.04 -7.67
N THR A 486 -21.44 12.01 -8.52
CA THR A 486 -22.17 10.76 -8.31
C THR A 486 -21.17 9.63 -8.17
N ALA A 487 -21.24 8.88 -7.08
CA ALA A 487 -20.49 7.64 -6.92
C ALA A 487 -21.21 6.70 -5.98
N ASP A 488 -20.92 5.39 -6.04
CA ASP A 488 -21.36 4.49 -4.97
C ASP A 488 -20.67 4.91 -3.66
N ARG A 489 -19.37 5.21 -3.73
CA ARG A 489 -18.54 5.57 -2.58
C ARG A 489 -17.57 6.72 -2.87
N LEU A 490 -17.45 7.63 -1.90
CA LEU A 490 -16.39 8.64 -1.81
C LEU A 490 -15.53 8.34 -0.58
N ASN A 491 -14.37 7.72 -0.79
CA ASN A 491 -13.49 7.30 0.29
C ASN A 491 -12.46 8.39 0.59
N ILE A 492 -12.40 8.82 1.85
CA ILE A 492 -11.42 9.79 2.34
C ILE A 492 -10.29 9.04 3.06
N LEU A 493 -9.17 8.89 2.37
CA LEU A 493 -8.04 8.07 2.78
C LEU A 493 -6.98 8.91 3.50
N CYS A 494 -6.41 8.41 4.60
CA CYS A 494 -5.32 9.09 5.29
C CYS A 494 -3.97 8.53 4.81
N LYS A 495 -3.06 9.38 4.31
CA LYS A 495 -1.72 8.95 3.85
C LYS A 495 -0.77 8.57 5.01
N GLU A 496 -0.92 9.17 6.19
CA GLU A 496 0.03 8.99 7.32
C GLU A 496 -0.68 9.08 8.69
N ALA A 497 0.02 8.66 9.76
CA ALA A 497 -0.43 8.75 11.17
C ALA A 497 -0.22 10.13 11.82
N VAL A 498 0.29 11.11 11.08
CA VAL A 498 0.46 12.53 11.49
C VAL A 498 -0.87 13.26 11.28
N PRO A 499 -1.20 14.37 11.99
CA PRO A 499 -2.39 15.17 11.68
C PRO A 499 -2.37 15.60 10.22
N ALA A 500 -3.06 14.83 9.38
CA ALA A 500 -3.01 15.00 7.96
C ALA A 500 -3.84 16.23 7.58
N SER A 501 -3.32 17.03 6.64
CA SER A 501 -4.12 18.08 6.03
C SER A 501 -5.42 17.49 5.47
N PRO A 502 -6.57 18.17 5.57
CA PRO A 502 -7.83 17.61 5.07
C PRO A 502 -7.78 17.38 3.56
N ALA A 503 -8.39 16.29 3.12
CA ALA A 503 -8.86 16.18 1.74
C ALA A 503 -9.85 17.32 1.51
N THR A 504 -9.62 18.18 0.53
CA THR A 504 -10.39 19.42 0.37
C THR A 504 -11.19 19.38 -0.93
N ILE A 505 -12.51 19.35 -0.85
CA ILE A 505 -13.37 19.61 -2.02
C ILE A 505 -13.76 21.07 -1.95
N TYR A 506 -13.30 21.86 -2.92
CA TYR A 506 -13.60 23.28 -2.92
C TYR A 506 -14.36 23.71 -4.17
N VAL A 507 -15.18 24.74 -4.01
CA VAL A 507 -16.09 25.23 -5.04
C VAL A 507 -15.81 26.69 -5.33
N GLY A 508 -15.61 27.01 -6.61
CA GLY A 508 -15.11 28.29 -7.06
C GLY A 508 -16.15 29.26 -7.61
N HIS A 509 -17.46 28.98 -7.64
CA HIS A 509 -18.50 30.01 -7.83
C HIS A 509 -19.84 29.53 -7.24
N GLY A 510 -20.91 30.31 -7.40
CA GLY A 510 -22.23 30.14 -6.77
C GLY A 510 -22.97 28.90 -7.25
N PHE A 511 -22.59 27.75 -6.70
CA PHE A 511 -23.07 26.45 -7.14
C PHE A 511 -23.77 25.69 -6.03
N THR A 512 -24.77 24.90 -6.41
CA THR A 512 -25.15 23.76 -5.59
C THR A 512 -24.24 22.59 -5.97
N LEU A 513 -23.43 22.10 -5.04
CA LEU A 513 -22.69 20.84 -5.20
C LEU A 513 -23.45 19.73 -4.48
N THR A 514 -23.99 18.79 -5.23
CA THR A 514 -24.54 17.55 -4.67
C THR A 514 -23.47 16.46 -4.73
N ILE A 515 -23.08 15.91 -3.57
CA ILE A 515 -22.21 14.73 -3.48
C ILE A 515 -23.11 13.52 -3.26
N ASP A 516 -23.63 12.99 -4.36
CA ASP A 516 -24.48 11.80 -4.39
C ASP A 516 -23.60 10.54 -4.30
N ALA A 517 -22.97 10.35 -3.15
CA ALA A 517 -22.16 9.19 -2.80
C ALA A 517 -22.17 8.93 -1.29
N GLU A 518 -22.01 7.67 -0.88
CA GLU A 518 -21.70 7.34 0.52
C GLU A 518 -20.27 7.77 0.81
N ILE A 519 -20.09 8.72 1.73
CA ILE A 519 -18.77 9.14 2.20
C ILE A 519 -18.28 8.11 3.22
N THR A 520 -17.05 7.60 3.06
CA THR A 520 -16.45 6.64 3.99
C THR A 520 -15.00 7.00 4.35
N GLY A 521 -14.47 6.35 5.38
CA GLY A 521 -13.06 6.46 5.77
C GLY A 521 -12.84 7.38 6.98
N ASN A 522 -11.57 7.47 7.37
CA ASN A 522 -11.16 8.11 8.63
C ASN A 522 -10.38 9.41 8.42
N GLY A 523 -10.03 9.74 7.17
CA GLY A 523 -9.30 10.96 6.86
C GLY A 523 -10.16 12.23 7.06
N PRO A 524 -9.56 13.37 7.41
CA PRO A 524 -10.29 14.63 7.52
C PRO A 524 -10.75 15.12 6.13
N LEU A 525 -11.99 15.59 6.04
CA LEU A 525 -12.62 16.15 4.83
C LEU A 525 -12.96 17.62 5.05
N CYS A 526 -12.55 18.49 4.13
CA CYS A 526 -12.88 19.91 4.10
C CYS A 526 -13.76 20.22 2.87
N LEU A 527 -14.93 20.77 3.10
CA LEU A 527 -15.83 21.32 2.08
C LEU A 527 -15.72 22.85 2.11
N LYS A 528 -15.08 23.41 1.09
CA LYS A 528 -14.66 24.81 1.08
C LYS A 528 -15.30 25.62 -0.03
N ASN A 529 -15.86 26.79 0.29
CA ASN A 529 -16.24 27.76 -0.73
C ASN A 529 -15.09 28.76 -0.93
N MET A 530 -14.60 28.93 -2.16
CA MET A 530 -13.48 29.83 -2.44
C MET A 530 -13.90 31.24 -2.84
N ASN A 531 -15.18 31.50 -3.01
CA ASN A 531 -15.66 32.69 -3.70
C ASN A 531 -16.77 33.43 -2.96
N ASN A 532 -16.99 34.68 -3.37
CA ASN A 532 -18.02 35.59 -2.86
C ASN A 532 -19.41 35.24 -3.39
N GLN A 533 -19.71 33.97 -3.64
CA GLN A 533 -21.02 33.56 -4.10
C GLN A 533 -21.55 32.48 -3.18
N ARG A 534 -22.88 32.45 -3.02
CA ARG A 534 -23.55 31.44 -2.20
C ARG A 534 -23.29 30.06 -2.82
N CYS A 535 -22.63 29.19 -2.08
CA CYS A 535 -22.46 27.79 -2.44
C CYS A 535 -23.37 26.95 -1.53
N THR A 536 -23.97 25.88 -2.04
CA THR A 536 -24.70 24.91 -1.22
C THR A 536 -24.16 23.51 -1.44
N PHE A 537 -23.58 22.92 -0.40
CA PHE A 537 -23.24 21.51 -0.35
C PHE A 537 -24.48 20.70 0.04
N VAL A 538 -24.79 19.67 -0.73
CA VAL A 538 -25.89 18.72 -0.45
C VAL A 538 -25.29 17.33 -0.29
N LEU A 539 -25.47 16.76 0.90
CA LEU A 539 -25.01 15.42 1.26
C LEU A 539 -26.24 14.52 1.47
N PRO A 540 -26.83 13.92 0.41
CA PRO A 540 -28.09 13.20 0.50
C PRO A 540 -28.00 11.84 1.22
N HIS A 541 -26.82 11.22 1.25
CA HIS A 541 -26.62 9.89 1.83
C HIS A 541 -26.37 9.92 3.34
N LEU A 542 -26.74 8.84 4.03
CA LEU A 542 -26.34 8.60 5.41
C LEU A 542 -24.88 8.11 5.41
N ASN A 543 -23.96 8.94 5.88
CA ASN A 543 -22.53 8.68 5.81
C ASN A 543 -22.01 7.97 7.08
N THR A 544 -22.69 6.90 7.50
CA THR A 544 -22.41 6.23 8.80
C THR A 544 -21.03 5.57 8.86
N ASN A 545 -20.41 5.30 7.71
CA ASN A 545 -19.08 4.71 7.60
C ASN A 545 -17.96 5.77 7.44
N PHE A 546 -18.30 7.06 7.54
CA PHE A 546 -17.32 8.13 7.66
C PHE A 546 -17.05 8.42 9.14
N HIS A 547 -15.82 8.20 9.56
CA HIS A 547 -15.35 8.38 10.94
C HIS A 547 -14.33 9.52 11.07
N GLY A 548 -13.98 10.17 9.96
CA GLY A 548 -13.07 11.31 9.93
C GLY A 548 -13.70 12.62 10.38
N ARG A 549 -12.87 13.66 10.53
CA ARG A 549 -13.31 15.03 10.86
C ARG A 549 -13.89 15.71 9.62
N LEU A 550 -15.01 16.41 9.76
CA LEU A 550 -15.63 17.18 8.69
C LEU A 550 -15.48 18.68 8.95
N LEU A 551 -14.99 19.45 7.98
CA LEU A 551 -14.81 20.89 8.05
C LEU A 551 -15.62 21.57 6.95
N PHE A 552 -16.50 22.49 7.31
CA PHE A 552 -17.14 23.44 6.40
C PHE A 552 -16.53 24.81 6.60
N THR A 553 -15.96 25.38 5.54
CA THR A 553 -15.30 26.69 5.65
C THR A 553 -15.47 27.56 4.43
N GLN A 554 -15.49 28.87 4.64
CA GLN A 554 -15.42 29.89 3.59
C GLN A 554 -14.01 30.47 3.50
N TRP A 555 -13.61 30.93 2.31
CA TRP A 555 -12.32 31.59 2.12
C TRP A 555 -12.20 32.87 2.97
N SER A 556 -11.09 32.99 3.69
CA SER A 556 -10.86 33.94 4.79
C SER A 556 -10.87 35.42 4.40
N ASN A 557 -10.57 35.76 3.15
CA ASN A 557 -10.39 37.16 2.73
C ASN A 557 -11.72 37.92 2.50
N LEU A 558 -12.84 37.32 2.89
CA LEU A 558 -14.19 37.80 2.61
C LEU A 558 -14.91 38.31 3.86
N GLU A 559 -14.17 38.90 4.79
CA GLU A 559 -14.66 39.45 6.08
C GLU A 559 -15.76 40.53 5.91
N THR A 560 -16.05 40.97 4.68
CA THR A 560 -17.13 41.90 4.37
C THR A 560 -18.34 41.19 3.75
N GLN A 561 -19.43 41.16 4.55
CA GLN A 561 -20.85 41.12 4.14
C GLN A 561 -21.54 39.76 3.89
N THR A 562 -22.36 39.38 4.88
CA THR A 562 -23.77 38.90 4.90
C THR A 562 -24.47 38.27 3.68
N VAL A 563 -24.02 38.45 2.44
CA VAL A 563 -24.83 38.10 1.25
C VAL A 563 -24.46 36.71 0.68
N HIS A 564 -23.27 36.21 0.97
CA HIS A 564 -22.73 35.03 0.27
C HIS A 564 -22.12 34.02 1.23
N GLN A 565 -22.95 33.08 1.69
CA GLN A 565 -22.56 32.07 2.67
C GLN A 565 -22.38 30.67 2.07
N THR A 566 -21.44 29.93 2.64
CA THR A 566 -21.28 28.49 2.40
C THR A 566 -22.37 27.71 3.11
N CYS A 567 -23.36 27.21 2.38
CA CYS A 567 -24.47 26.47 2.94
C CYS A 567 -24.20 24.96 2.91
N CYS A 568 -24.60 24.23 3.95
CA CYS A 568 -24.70 22.77 3.96
C CYS A 568 -26.16 22.40 4.20
N LYS A 569 -26.80 21.74 3.23
CA LYS A 569 -28.17 21.24 3.36
C LYS A 569 -28.15 19.84 3.92
N ILE A 570 -28.79 19.64 5.07
CA ILE A 570 -28.89 18.34 5.73
C ILE A 570 -30.35 17.94 5.94
N SER A 571 -30.59 16.63 5.87
CA SER A 571 -31.87 15.99 6.13
C SER A 571 -31.84 15.04 7.32
N ASP A 572 -30.65 14.63 7.75
CA ASP A 572 -30.36 13.74 8.87
C ASP A 572 -28.96 14.09 9.41
N ALA A 573 -28.73 13.94 10.72
CA ALA A 573 -27.43 14.22 11.33
C ALA A 573 -26.32 13.30 10.77
N ARG A 574 -26.68 12.06 10.41
CA ARG A 574 -25.77 11.07 9.80
C ARG A 574 -25.32 11.48 8.39
N ASN A 575 -25.93 12.49 7.76
CA ASN A 575 -25.36 13.09 6.55
C ASN A 575 -23.96 13.66 6.80
N LEU A 576 -23.59 13.98 8.05
CA LEU A 576 -22.29 14.55 8.43
C LEU A 576 -21.28 13.51 8.97
N GLY A 577 -21.63 12.22 8.98
CA GLY A 577 -20.75 11.13 9.43
C GLY A 577 -21.38 10.19 10.46
N GLY A 578 -20.75 9.04 10.69
CA GLY A 578 -21.03 8.12 11.82
C GLY A 578 -20.09 8.36 13.00
N GLU A 579 -19.89 7.36 13.87
CA GLU A 579 -19.06 7.49 15.08
C GLU A 579 -17.68 8.07 14.78
N TYR A 580 -17.25 9.09 15.54
CA TYR A 580 -15.92 9.68 15.38
C TYR A 580 -14.89 8.92 16.22
N THR A 581 -13.95 8.25 15.55
CA THR A 581 -13.04 7.28 16.20
C THR A 581 -11.80 7.91 16.84
N ALA A 582 -11.49 9.18 16.57
CA ALA A 582 -10.34 9.86 17.18
C ALA A 582 -10.74 10.37 18.58
N SER A 583 -10.44 9.57 19.61
CA SER A 583 -10.99 9.70 20.96
C SER A 583 -10.62 10.97 21.73
N SER A 584 -9.57 11.71 21.35
CA SER A 584 -9.11 12.90 22.09
C SER A 584 -9.77 14.21 21.64
N ASP A 585 -10.38 14.26 20.45
CA ASP A 585 -10.88 15.50 19.82
C ASP A 585 -12.35 15.38 19.35
N CYS A 586 -13.18 14.57 20.02
CA CYS A 586 -14.58 14.38 19.66
C CYS A 586 -15.38 15.70 19.56
N PHE A 587 -14.97 16.73 20.32
CA PHE A 587 -15.54 18.08 20.29
C PHE A 587 -15.43 18.77 18.93
N ASN A 588 -14.43 18.40 18.12
CA ASN A 588 -14.08 19.04 16.86
C ASN A 588 -14.32 18.11 15.67
N ALA A 589 -15.13 17.06 15.85
CA ALA A 589 -15.44 16.08 14.82
C ALA A 589 -16.16 16.72 13.62
N ILE A 590 -16.95 17.78 13.86
CA ILE A 590 -17.56 18.63 12.83
C ILE A 590 -17.16 20.09 13.12
N GLU A 591 -16.50 20.76 12.19
CA GLU A 591 -16.17 22.17 12.29
C GLU A 591 -16.92 22.99 11.26
N PHE A 592 -17.45 24.12 11.72
CA PHE A 592 -18.00 25.19 10.90
C PHE A 592 -17.17 26.45 11.15
N SER A 593 -16.48 26.97 10.15
CA SER A 593 -15.65 28.19 10.28
C SER A 593 -15.85 29.20 9.16
N LYS A 594 -15.74 30.50 9.48
CA LYS A 594 -15.86 31.62 8.53
C LYS A 594 -17.26 31.74 7.90
N HIS A 595 -18.29 31.94 8.72
CA HIS A 595 -19.67 32.21 8.31
C HIS A 595 -20.40 31.15 7.46
N PRO A 596 -20.23 29.83 7.68
CA PRO A 596 -21.04 28.82 7.01
C PRO A 596 -22.47 28.83 7.55
N CYS A 597 -23.40 28.28 6.76
CA CYS A 597 -24.80 28.13 7.09
C CYS A 597 -25.22 26.66 7.02
N MET A 598 -25.94 26.18 8.03
CA MET A 598 -26.59 24.88 8.00
C MET A 598 -28.08 25.07 7.66
N LEU A 599 -28.51 24.53 6.51
CA LEU A 599 -29.91 24.56 6.06
C LEU A 599 -30.60 23.27 6.48
N VAL A 600 -31.55 23.36 7.41
CA VAL A 600 -32.27 22.22 7.98
C VAL A 600 -33.68 22.18 7.42
N VAL A 601 -33.95 21.16 6.60
CA VAL A 601 -35.24 21.01 5.88
C VAL A 601 -36.14 19.89 6.43
N ASN A 602 -35.61 19.07 7.33
CA ASN A 602 -36.30 18.01 8.06
C ASN A 602 -36.02 18.15 9.55
N ASP A 603 -36.69 17.35 10.38
CA ASP A 603 -36.26 17.22 11.77
C ASP A 603 -34.92 16.48 11.82
N VAL A 604 -33.94 17.10 12.46
CA VAL A 604 -32.56 16.61 12.54
C VAL A 604 -32.14 16.61 14.00
N ALA A 605 -31.68 15.47 14.50
CA ALA A 605 -31.16 15.33 15.86
C ALA A 605 -29.73 14.77 15.84
N PHE A 606 -28.80 15.52 16.42
CA PHE A 606 -27.42 15.08 16.64
C PHE A 606 -27.35 14.38 18.00
N THR A 607 -27.40 13.05 17.98
CA THR A 607 -27.47 12.19 19.18
C THR A 607 -26.21 11.36 19.43
N ASP A 608 -25.26 11.34 18.49
CA ASP A 608 -24.00 10.59 18.62
C ASP A 608 -23.00 11.38 19.48
N PRO A 609 -22.71 10.96 20.73
CA PRO A 609 -21.89 11.74 21.65
C PRO A 609 -20.45 11.97 21.16
N THR A 610 -19.96 11.19 20.19
CA THR A 610 -18.61 11.35 19.63
C THR A 610 -18.53 12.43 18.55
N ARG A 611 -19.68 12.89 18.01
CA ARG A 611 -19.79 13.88 16.93
C ARG A 611 -20.06 15.28 17.48
N GLY A 612 -19.12 15.81 18.26
CA GLY A 612 -19.17 17.20 18.73
C GLY A 612 -18.99 18.20 17.58
N MET A 613 -19.51 19.42 17.79
CA MET A 613 -19.41 20.53 16.85
C MET A 613 -18.52 21.64 17.38
N TYR A 614 -17.64 22.16 16.52
CA TYR A 614 -16.90 23.38 16.76
C TYR A 614 -17.39 24.47 15.80
N LEU A 615 -17.95 25.53 16.38
CA LEU A 615 -18.54 26.64 15.65
C LEU A 615 -17.64 27.85 15.81
N LYS A 616 -17.11 28.33 14.69
CA LYS A 616 -16.11 29.40 14.65
C LYS A 616 -16.50 30.50 13.66
N ASP A 617 -16.26 31.76 14.04
CA ASP A 617 -16.35 32.92 13.15
C ASP A 617 -17.71 33.05 12.41
N GLY A 618 -18.85 33.09 13.11
CA GLY A 618 -20.09 33.57 12.48
C GLY A 618 -21.08 32.54 11.91
N VAL A 619 -21.20 31.34 12.48
CA VAL A 619 -22.05 30.25 11.92
C VAL A 619 -23.55 30.56 12.02
N ARG A 620 -24.31 30.22 10.96
CA ARG A 620 -25.78 30.37 10.92
C ARG A 620 -26.51 29.04 10.82
N PHE A 621 -27.50 28.81 11.68
CA PHE A 621 -28.49 27.75 11.57
C PHE A 621 -29.78 28.29 10.96
N ASP A 622 -30.19 27.78 9.80
CA ASP A 622 -31.45 28.16 9.14
C ASP A 622 -32.39 26.94 9.18
N VAL A 623 -33.36 27.01 10.08
CA VAL A 623 -34.27 25.89 10.35
C VAL A 623 -35.62 26.19 9.73
N ALA A 624 -36.04 25.35 8.79
CA ALA A 624 -37.30 25.51 8.07
C ALA A 624 -38.52 25.47 9.02
N SER A 625 -39.60 26.14 8.62
CA SER A 625 -40.85 26.18 9.40
C SER A 625 -41.37 24.78 9.73
N GLY A 626 -41.77 24.59 11.00
CA GLY A 626 -42.26 23.31 11.50
C GLY A 626 -41.19 22.22 11.63
N LYS A 627 -39.90 22.55 11.45
CA LYS A 627 -38.77 21.63 11.63
C LYS A 627 -37.97 21.97 12.88
N THR A 628 -37.28 20.97 13.40
CA THR A 628 -36.41 21.07 14.57
C THR A 628 -34.99 20.64 14.22
N LEU A 629 -34.00 21.46 14.58
CA LEU A 629 -32.60 21.06 14.69
C LEU A 629 -32.28 20.86 16.17
N SER A 630 -32.03 19.63 16.60
CA SER A 630 -31.67 19.28 17.97
C SER A 630 -30.18 18.95 18.06
N LEU A 631 -29.45 19.69 18.90
CA LEU A 631 -28.03 19.51 19.15
C LEU A 631 -27.83 18.95 20.56
N ALA A 632 -27.89 17.63 20.71
CA ALA A 632 -27.65 16.92 21.96
C ALA A 632 -26.16 16.60 22.20
N ASN A 633 -25.35 16.75 21.16
CA ASN A 633 -23.90 16.59 21.23
C ASN A 633 -23.20 17.81 21.83
N GLN A 634 -21.92 17.64 22.16
CA GLN A 634 -21.11 18.71 22.75
C GLN A 634 -20.78 19.78 21.70
N ILE A 635 -20.91 21.05 22.06
CA ILE A 635 -20.67 22.18 21.15
C ILE A 635 -19.61 23.11 21.74
N THR A 636 -18.58 23.42 20.95
CA THR A 636 -17.59 24.45 21.26
C THR A 636 -17.93 25.71 20.45
N TYR A 637 -18.05 26.85 21.14
CA TYR A 637 -18.38 28.14 20.54
C TYR A 637 -17.15 29.07 20.51
N GLU A 638 -16.89 29.67 19.35
CA GLU A 638 -15.94 30.78 19.13
C GLU A 638 -16.48 31.78 18.09
N GLY A 639 -17.26 32.76 18.52
CA GLY A 639 -17.77 33.86 17.69
C GLY A 639 -19.20 34.27 18.01
N VAL A 640 -19.83 34.93 17.03
CA VAL A 640 -21.27 35.21 17.01
C VAL A 640 -21.95 34.14 16.17
N PHE A 641 -23.12 33.68 16.58
CA PHE A 641 -23.90 32.65 15.90
C PHE A 641 -25.30 33.14 15.63
N GLU A 642 -25.90 32.70 14.54
CA GLU A 642 -27.23 33.11 14.15
C GLU A 642 -28.16 31.91 14.07
N LYS A 643 -29.38 32.07 14.59
CA LYS A 643 -30.52 31.20 14.30
C LYS A 643 -31.49 32.00 13.43
N THR A 644 -31.79 31.48 12.25
CA THR A 644 -32.76 31.99 11.27
C THR A 644 -33.80 30.94 10.87
N GLY A 645 -34.76 31.32 10.01
CA GLY A 645 -35.90 30.49 9.63
C GLY A 645 -36.95 30.37 10.74
N ASP A 646 -38.15 29.89 10.42
CA ASP A 646 -39.26 29.85 11.40
C ASP A 646 -39.27 28.61 12.29
N GLY A 647 -38.39 27.64 12.03
CA GLY A 647 -38.29 26.40 12.80
C GLY A 647 -37.66 26.58 14.19
N MET A 648 -37.37 25.46 14.85
CA MET A 648 -36.83 25.42 16.20
C MET A 648 -35.37 24.96 16.21
N LEU A 649 -34.51 25.69 16.91
CA LEU A 649 -33.18 25.20 17.32
C LEU A 649 -33.27 24.72 18.76
N GLU A 650 -32.96 23.45 19.03
CA GLU A 650 -32.88 22.88 20.36
C GLU A 650 -31.42 22.64 20.75
N LEU A 651 -31.02 23.21 21.89
CA LEU A 651 -29.72 22.98 22.51
C LEU A 651 -29.92 22.03 23.70
N ALA A 652 -29.39 20.82 23.60
CA ALA A 652 -29.55 19.78 24.61
C ALA A 652 -28.21 19.24 25.14
N GLY A 653 -27.13 19.35 24.35
CA GLY A 653 -25.79 18.91 24.74
C GLY A 653 -25.04 19.92 25.59
N SER A 654 -23.82 19.61 26.03
CA SER A 654 -23.01 20.55 26.82
C SER A 654 -22.28 21.57 25.93
N CYS A 655 -22.25 22.84 26.32
CA CYS A 655 -21.45 23.87 25.67
C CYS A 655 -20.05 24.02 26.31
N ARG A 656 -19.07 24.40 25.48
CA ARG A 656 -17.71 24.80 25.85
C ARG A 656 -17.29 26.04 25.08
N PHE A 657 -16.25 26.72 25.57
CA PHE A 657 -15.69 27.93 24.95
C PHE A 657 -14.21 27.74 24.64
N ILE A 658 -13.64 28.66 23.86
CA ILE A 658 -12.24 28.76 23.39
C ILE A 658 -11.26 27.96 24.28
N ASP A 659 -10.54 26.99 23.70
CA ASP A 659 -9.63 25.98 24.33
C ASP A 659 -10.26 24.63 24.75
N GLY A 660 -11.59 24.52 24.67
CA GLY A 660 -12.28 23.24 24.83
C GLY A 660 -12.46 22.81 26.28
N ARG A 661 -12.28 23.70 27.27
CA ARG A 661 -12.67 23.43 28.66
C ARG A 661 -14.01 24.07 29.02
N GLN A 662 -14.75 23.42 29.92
CA GLN A 662 -16.09 23.84 30.35
C GLN A 662 -16.03 25.00 31.37
N ASP A 663 -14.90 25.14 32.07
CA ASP A 663 -14.62 26.17 33.07
C ASP A 663 -14.04 27.45 32.47
N THR A 664 -13.68 27.46 31.17
CA THR A 664 -13.16 28.66 30.51
C THR A 664 -14.20 29.77 30.54
N ALA A 665 -13.75 30.96 30.98
CA ALA A 665 -14.61 32.13 31.04
C ALA A 665 -14.98 32.56 29.62
N PRO A 666 -16.26 32.85 29.35
CA PRO A 666 -16.67 33.29 28.03
C PRO A 666 -16.07 34.68 27.76
N VAL A 667 -15.62 34.88 26.53
CA VAL A 667 -15.05 36.15 26.05
C VAL A 667 -16.15 36.96 25.33
N ALA A 668 -16.18 38.27 25.57
CA ALA A 668 -17.18 39.17 24.98
C ALA A 668 -17.16 39.12 23.46
N SER A 669 -18.34 39.16 22.86
CA SER A 669 -18.52 39.12 21.40
C SER A 669 -17.99 37.85 20.71
N SER A 670 -17.69 36.80 21.48
CA SER A 670 -17.24 35.50 20.97
C SER A 670 -18.09 34.33 21.43
N ASN A 671 -19.19 34.57 22.16
CA ASN A 671 -20.09 33.53 22.65
C ASN A 671 -21.54 34.03 22.63
N GLU A 672 -21.96 34.56 21.48
CA GLU A 672 -23.30 35.14 21.30
C GLU A 672 -24.13 34.30 20.34
N LEU A 673 -25.39 34.01 20.70
CA LEU A 673 -26.38 33.40 19.82
C LEU A 673 -27.51 34.40 19.56
N HIS A 674 -27.63 34.83 18.31
CA HIS A 674 -28.64 35.75 17.83
C HIS A 674 -29.79 34.93 17.26
N VAL A 675 -30.92 34.90 17.96
CA VAL A 675 -32.16 34.26 17.53
C VAL A 675 -32.96 35.29 16.73
N LEU A 676 -32.84 35.22 15.41
CA LEU A 676 -33.42 36.20 14.48
C LEU A 676 -34.82 35.81 13.98
N ALA A 677 -35.17 34.52 14.04
CA ALA A 677 -36.49 34.01 13.65
C ALA A 677 -36.79 32.68 14.37
N GLY A 678 -38.07 32.31 14.47
CA GLY A 678 -38.54 31.04 15.04
C GLY A 678 -38.31 30.91 16.54
N SER A 679 -37.93 29.71 17.00
CA SER A 679 -37.74 29.44 18.43
C SER A 679 -36.37 28.86 18.78
N LEU A 680 -35.94 29.15 20.01
CA LEU A 680 -34.83 28.49 20.69
C LEU A 680 -35.36 27.64 21.84
N LYS A 681 -35.06 26.35 21.85
CA LYS A 681 -35.35 25.43 22.96
C LYS A 681 -34.06 25.11 23.70
N ILE A 682 -34.09 25.17 25.03
CA ILE A 682 -32.94 24.83 25.87
C ILE A 682 -33.34 23.69 26.79
N SER A 683 -32.78 22.51 26.52
CA SER A 683 -33.20 21.25 27.15
C SER A 683 -32.23 20.73 28.20
N SER A 684 -31.11 21.42 28.43
CA SER A 684 -30.13 21.06 29.46
C SER A 684 -29.50 22.30 30.09
N LYS A 685 -29.21 22.22 31.39
CA LYS A 685 -28.48 23.26 32.15
C LYS A 685 -27.11 23.58 31.57
N THR A 686 -26.47 22.63 30.90
CA THR A 686 -25.12 22.80 30.35
C THR A 686 -25.14 23.27 28.90
N ALA A 687 -26.30 23.42 28.27
CA ALA A 687 -26.38 23.69 26.83
C ALA A 687 -26.15 25.15 26.43
N ALA A 688 -26.34 26.07 27.38
CA ALA A 688 -26.17 27.49 27.17
C ALA A 688 -25.43 28.19 28.32
N ASP A 689 -24.72 27.42 29.16
CA ASP A 689 -23.97 27.94 30.31
C ASP A 689 -22.76 28.78 29.87
N GLY A 690 -22.95 30.10 29.83
CA GLY A 690 -21.97 31.06 29.34
C GLY A 690 -22.21 31.54 27.91
N LEU A 691 -23.36 31.20 27.31
CA LEU A 691 -23.79 31.71 26.01
C LEU A 691 -24.68 32.95 26.20
N SER A 692 -24.28 34.10 25.68
CA SER A 692 -25.16 35.28 25.62
C SER A 692 -26.17 35.09 24.49
N VAL A 693 -27.46 35.32 24.74
CA VAL A 693 -28.52 35.11 23.75
C VAL A 693 -29.26 36.41 23.47
N ILE A 694 -29.44 36.72 22.20
CA ILE A 694 -30.12 37.92 21.71
C ILE A 694 -31.35 37.48 20.93
N PHE A 695 -32.54 37.86 21.36
CA PHE A 695 -33.79 37.55 20.67
C PHE A 695 -34.28 38.75 19.85
N ALA A 696 -34.60 38.53 18.58
CA ALA A 696 -35.24 39.51 17.71
C ALA A 696 -36.78 39.47 17.85
N GLU A 697 -37.44 40.46 17.25
CA GLU A 697 -38.91 40.50 17.13
C GLU A 697 -39.48 39.19 16.55
N GLY A 698 -40.64 38.76 17.06
CA GLY A 698 -41.31 37.54 16.60
C GLY A 698 -40.68 36.21 17.03
N THR A 699 -39.61 36.23 17.83
CA THR A 699 -38.95 35.00 18.32
C THR A 699 -39.42 34.60 19.72
N LYS A 700 -39.17 33.35 20.12
CA LYS A 700 -39.55 32.83 21.43
C LYS A 700 -38.55 31.86 22.03
N LEU A 701 -38.54 31.78 23.35
CA LEU A 701 -37.82 30.78 24.13
C LEU A 701 -38.77 29.63 24.50
N VAL A 702 -38.35 28.39 24.29
CA VAL A 702 -39.09 27.18 24.65
C VAL A 702 -38.35 26.45 25.77
N ILE A 703 -39.04 26.14 26.86
CA ILE A 703 -38.48 25.44 28.02
C ILE A 703 -39.24 24.13 28.23
N PRO A 704 -38.56 22.96 28.21
CA PRO A 704 -39.21 21.71 28.58
C PRO A 704 -39.65 21.74 30.04
N ALA A 705 -40.86 21.27 30.32
CA ALA A 705 -41.43 21.25 31.67
C ALA A 705 -40.75 20.23 32.58
N ASP A 706 -40.14 19.19 31.98
CA ASP A 706 -39.37 18.14 32.63
C ASP A 706 -37.87 18.48 32.72
N ALA A 707 -37.42 19.57 32.09
CA ALA A 707 -36.02 19.94 32.12
C ALA A 707 -35.61 20.30 33.55
N GLU A 708 -34.54 19.67 34.03
CA GLU A 708 -33.98 20.00 35.33
C GLU A 708 -33.53 21.47 35.42
N GLY A 709 -33.34 22.17 34.31
CA GLY A 709 -33.12 23.61 34.28
C GLY A 709 -33.25 24.18 32.88
N GLY A 710 -34.07 25.22 32.74
CA GLY A 710 -34.16 26.03 31.53
C GLY A 710 -32.86 26.81 31.26
N TYR A 711 -32.96 28.01 30.68
CA TYR A 711 -31.79 28.81 30.31
C TYR A 711 -30.88 29.15 31.50
N TYR A 712 -29.83 28.37 31.67
CA TYR A 712 -28.85 28.54 32.74
C TYR A 712 -27.63 29.28 32.19
N ASN A 713 -27.34 30.47 32.71
CA ASN A 713 -26.12 31.21 32.38
C ASN A 713 -25.64 32.03 33.59
N VAL A 714 -24.68 31.48 34.32
CA VAL A 714 -24.10 32.14 35.51
C VAL A 714 -22.77 32.84 35.22
N LYS A 715 -22.26 32.73 34.00
CA LYS A 715 -20.92 33.23 33.62
C LYS A 715 -20.95 34.64 33.03
N TRP A 716 -22.11 35.11 32.54
CA TRP A 716 -22.26 36.45 31.94
C TRP A 716 -22.96 37.46 32.83
N SER A 717 -22.49 38.71 32.76
CA SER A 717 -23.16 39.85 33.40
C SER A 717 -24.38 40.37 32.62
N ASN A 718 -24.42 40.13 31.31
CA ASN A 718 -25.53 40.46 30.40
C ASN A 718 -25.87 39.22 29.52
N PRO A 719 -26.48 38.17 30.10
CA PRO A 719 -26.69 36.90 29.42
C PRO A 719 -27.83 36.94 28.39
N LEU A 720 -28.80 37.85 28.54
CA LEU A 720 -29.99 37.89 27.71
C LEU A 720 -30.28 39.32 27.23
N VAL A 721 -30.51 39.46 25.92
CA VAL A 721 -30.96 40.71 25.29
C VAL A 721 -32.24 40.42 24.50
N VAL A 722 -33.24 41.29 24.61
CA VAL A 722 -34.54 41.14 23.96
C VAL A 722 -34.81 42.40 23.14
N ASN A 723 -34.79 42.24 21.82
CA ASN A 723 -35.01 43.31 20.84
C ASN A 723 -36.40 43.16 20.23
N THR A 724 -37.43 43.08 21.07
CA THR A 724 -38.83 43.07 20.67
C THR A 724 -39.46 44.46 20.85
N GLU A 725 -40.53 44.75 20.11
CA GLU A 725 -41.24 46.05 20.14
C GLU A 725 -41.80 46.36 21.53
N ASP A 726 -42.34 45.35 22.22
CA ASP A 726 -42.85 45.49 23.60
C ASP A 726 -41.76 45.28 24.67
N GLY A 727 -40.52 44.99 24.25
CA GLY A 727 -39.39 44.72 25.13
C GLY A 727 -39.53 43.44 25.96
N THR A 728 -40.47 42.55 25.62
CA THR A 728 -40.69 41.28 26.31
C THR A 728 -40.32 40.07 25.45
N LEU A 729 -39.82 39.01 26.09
CA LEU A 729 -39.49 37.72 25.49
C LEU A 729 -40.66 36.75 25.71
N PRO A 730 -41.33 36.29 24.63
CA PRO A 730 -42.28 35.19 24.72
C PRO A 730 -41.59 33.91 25.23
N VAL A 731 -42.15 33.30 26.27
CA VAL A 731 -41.69 32.02 26.81
C VAL A 731 -42.80 30.98 26.71
N GLU A 732 -42.53 29.90 25.99
CA GLU A 732 -43.41 28.74 25.89
C GLU A 732 -42.87 27.58 26.75
N MET A 733 -43.77 26.90 27.44
CA MET A 733 -43.44 25.67 28.18
C MET A 733 -43.88 24.47 27.36
N ASP A 734 -42.95 23.57 27.08
CA ASP A 734 -43.15 22.33 26.34
C ASP A 734 -43.37 21.17 27.32
N PHE A 735 -44.58 20.61 27.33
CA PHE A 735 -44.94 19.47 28.19
C PHE A 735 -44.96 18.20 27.34
N THR A 736 -43.96 17.35 27.52
CA THR A 736 -43.79 16.08 26.79
C THR A 736 -44.63 14.93 27.34
N GLY A 737 -45.49 15.17 28.34
CA GLY A 737 -46.36 14.16 28.97
C GLY A 737 -47.67 14.73 29.53
N GLU A 738 -48.54 13.85 30.05
CA GLU A 738 -49.72 14.27 30.79
C GLU A 738 -49.29 15.11 31.98
N ALA A 739 -49.79 16.35 32.06
CA ALA A 739 -49.53 17.20 33.21
C ALA A 739 -50.03 16.49 34.46
N SER A 740 -49.14 16.24 35.42
CA SER A 740 -49.56 15.72 36.72
C SER A 740 -50.58 16.67 37.34
N SER A 741 -51.48 16.15 38.17
CA SER A 741 -52.48 16.96 38.90
C SER A 741 -51.84 18.03 39.79
N ASP A 742 -50.54 17.94 40.01
CA ASP A 742 -49.78 18.70 41.00
C ASP A 742 -49.15 19.95 40.39
N ASN A 743 -49.01 20.99 41.23
CA ASN A 743 -48.30 22.20 40.84
C ASN A 743 -46.84 21.85 40.51
N THR A 744 -46.43 22.07 39.27
CA THR A 744 -45.07 21.83 38.80
C THR A 744 -44.31 23.15 38.74
N GLU A 745 -43.18 23.24 39.44
CA GLU A 745 -42.24 24.36 39.31
C GLU A 745 -41.32 24.12 38.11
N VAL A 746 -41.38 25.01 37.12
CA VAL A 746 -40.51 25.00 35.93
C VAL A 746 -39.55 26.18 36.03
N THR A 747 -38.25 25.90 36.02
CA THR A 747 -37.22 26.95 36.01
C THR A 747 -37.01 27.42 34.57
N ILE A 748 -37.41 28.64 34.25
CA ILE A 748 -37.21 29.25 32.92
C ILE A 748 -35.75 29.57 32.69
N CYS A 749 -35.12 30.25 33.65
CA CYS A 749 -33.74 30.65 33.54
C CYS A 749 -33.09 30.84 34.91
N THR A 750 -31.76 30.72 34.95
CA THR A 750 -30.93 30.96 36.14
C THR A 750 -29.74 31.84 35.78
N PHE A 751 -29.51 32.90 36.56
CA PHE A 751 -28.42 33.84 36.35
C PHE A 751 -27.61 34.08 37.63
N ALA A 752 -26.39 34.58 37.48
CA ALA A 752 -25.66 35.17 38.60
C ALA A 752 -26.40 36.39 39.16
N ALA A 753 -26.22 36.68 40.45
CA ALA A 753 -26.94 37.76 41.15
C ALA A 753 -26.85 39.11 40.41
N ALA A 754 -25.64 39.54 40.05
CA ALA A 754 -25.40 40.80 39.35
C ALA A 754 -26.05 40.88 37.96
N ALA A 755 -26.21 39.76 37.27
CA ALA A 755 -26.91 39.71 35.99
C ALA A 755 -28.43 39.75 36.20
N ALA A 756 -28.94 39.05 37.20
CA ALA A 756 -30.36 39.00 37.53
C ALA A 756 -30.94 40.35 37.98
N GLU A 757 -30.12 41.25 38.51
CA GLU A 757 -30.50 42.64 38.81
C GLU A 757 -30.94 43.41 37.56
N LYS A 758 -30.37 43.08 36.40
CA LYS A 758 -30.66 43.76 35.12
C LYS A 758 -31.81 43.12 34.33
N ILE A 759 -32.35 42.00 34.81
CA ILE A 759 -33.35 41.19 34.10
C ILE A 759 -34.66 41.25 34.89
N PRO A 760 -35.58 42.20 34.68
CA PRO A 760 -36.83 42.26 35.43
C PRO A 760 -37.76 41.08 35.09
N LEU A 761 -38.72 40.72 35.97
CA LEU A 761 -39.74 39.70 35.66
C LEU A 761 -40.57 40.12 34.44
N SER A 762 -40.82 41.41 34.28
CA SER A 762 -41.57 41.98 33.14
C SER A 762 -40.88 41.74 31.80
N LEU A 763 -39.61 41.32 31.78
CA LEU A 763 -38.93 40.93 30.54
C LEU A 763 -39.55 39.65 29.95
N PHE A 764 -40.22 38.80 30.72
CA PHE A 764 -40.75 37.53 30.22
C PHE A 764 -42.27 37.58 30.09
N LYS A 765 -42.76 37.16 28.93
CA LYS A 765 -44.18 37.01 28.62
C LYS A 765 -44.51 35.53 28.52
N ILE A 766 -44.97 34.97 29.63
CA ILE A 766 -45.26 33.54 29.73
C ILE A 766 -46.50 33.20 28.91
N ALA A 767 -46.31 32.45 27.83
CA ALA A 767 -47.40 31.95 27.01
C ALA A 767 -48.22 30.92 27.79
N LYS A 768 -49.54 30.90 27.54
CA LYS A 768 -50.40 29.86 28.09
C LYS A 768 -49.96 28.50 27.50
N PRO A 769 -49.65 27.50 28.33
CA PRO A 769 -49.35 26.16 27.85
C PRO A 769 -50.43 25.62 26.91
N SER A 770 -50.01 24.98 25.82
CA SER A 770 -50.89 24.39 24.80
C SER A 770 -51.76 23.25 25.35
N ASN A 771 -51.30 22.57 26.41
CA ASN A 771 -52.00 21.46 27.08
C ASN A 771 -53.11 21.91 28.06
N GLY A 772 -53.44 23.21 28.11
CA GLY A 772 -54.49 23.74 28.97
C GLY A 772 -54.07 24.01 30.41
N CYS A 773 -52.80 23.78 30.79
CA CYS A 773 -52.28 24.19 32.09
C CYS A 773 -52.41 25.70 32.31
N THR A 774 -52.52 26.10 33.58
CA THR A 774 -52.58 27.50 33.98
C THR A 774 -51.31 27.89 34.71
N VAL A 775 -50.76 29.05 34.35
CA VAL A 775 -49.69 29.70 35.10
C VAL A 775 -50.28 30.19 36.42
N LYS A 776 -49.86 29.60 37.55
CA LYS A 776 -50.30 29.98 38.90
C LYS A 776 -49.49 31.15 39.45
N SER A 777 -48.17 31.12 39.23
CA SER A 777 -47.26 32.16 39.68
C SER A 777 -46.02 32.22 38.78
N PHE A 778 -45.36 33.38 38.77
CA PHE A 778 -44.06 33.59 38.15
C PHE A 778 -43.22 34.47 39.07
N VAL A 779 -42.13 33.93 39.60
CA VAL A 779 -41.35 34.57 40.68
C VAL A 779 -39.84 34.49 40.42
N LYS A 780 -39.10 35.44 41.00
CA LYS A 780 -37.65 35.33 41.18
C LYS A 780 -37.36 34.62 42.49
N LYS A 781 -36.49 33.61 42.47
CA LYS A 781 -36.09 32.80 43.62
C LYS A 781 -34.57 32.83 43.75
N ILE A 782 -34.06 33.23 44.91
CA ILE A 782 -32.62 33.14 45.20
C ILE A 782 -32.29 31.69 45.56
N LEU A 783 -31.35 31.09 44.84
CA LEU A 783 -30.88 29.73 45.04
C LEU A 783 -29.75 29.68 46.08
N PRO A 784 -29.50 28.51 46.70
CA PRO A 784 -28.27 28.27 47.45
C PRO A 784 -27.04 28.59 46.58
N GLY A 785 -26.14 29.44 47.09
CA GLY A 785 -25.00 29.96 46.33
C GLY A 785 -25.20 31.35 45.71
N GLY A 786 -26.37 31.98 45.90
CA GLY A 786 -26.61 33.39 45.53
C GLY A 786 -27.07 33.61 44.09
N ASN A 787 -27.15 32.56 43.27
CA ASN A 787 -27.74 32.64 41.93
C ASN A 787 -29.26 32.91 42.02
N VAL A 788 -29.85 33.48 40.97
CA VAL A 788 -31.28 33.81 40.91
C VAL A 788 -31.95 33.02 39.80
N ALA A 789 -32.97 32.25 40.16
CA ALA A 789 -33.83 31.50 39.25
C ALA A 789 -35.14 32.23 38.99
N TYR A 790 -35.65 32.11 37.76
CA TYR A 790 -36.95 32.61 37.33
C TYR A 790 -37.85 31.39 37.19
N VAL A 791 -38.81 31.25 38.11
CA VAL A 791 -39.58 30.02 38.29
C VAL A 791 -41.04 30.30 38.00
N VAL A 792 -41.61 29.51 37.10
CA VAL A 792 -43.06 29.48 36.86
C VAL A 792 -43.63 28.27 37.56
N THR A 793 -44.70 28.48 38.33
CA THR A 793 -45.52 27.37 38.82
C THR A 793 -46.70 27.20 37.87
N VAL A 794 -46.78 26.04 37.23
CA VAL A 794 -47.95 25.63 36.44
C VAL A 794 -48.77 24.62 37.22
N GLY A 795 -50.08 24.62 37.01
CA GLY A 795 -50.95 23.59 37.55
C GLY A 795 -52.13 23.30 36.63
N SER A 796 -52.69 22.11 36.77
CA SER A 796 -53.91 21.71 36.10
C SER A 796 -55.05 22.70 36.41
N VAL A 797 -55.98 22.86 35.46
CA VAL A 797 -57.25 23.51 35.75
C VAL A 797 -58.03 22.55 36.63
N GLY A 798 -57.95 22.71 37.95
CA GLY A 798 -58.85 22.02 38.86
C GLY A 798 -60.28 22.26 38.35
N MET A 799 -60.95 21.18 37.96
CA MET A 799 -62.34 21.24 37.56
C MET A 799 -63.12 21.76 38.76
N GLN A 800 -63.49 23.04 38.74
CA GLN A 800 -64.34 23.61 39.78
C GLN A 800 -65.74 23.06 39.54
N VAL A 801 -66.06 21.92 40.14
CA VAL A 801 -67.45 21.42 40.19
C VAL A 801 -68.23 22.37 41.07
N ILE A 802 -68.86 23.37 40.47
CA ILE A 802 -69.93 24.11 41.12
C ILE A 802 -71.14 23.16 41.13
N VAL A 803 -71.31 22.41 42.21
CA VAL A 803 -72.61 21.79 42.51
C VAL A 803 -73.54 22.94 42.88
N ARG A 804 -74.50 23.26 42.01
CA ARG A 804 -75.62 24.15 42.35
C ARG A 804 -76.69 23.38 43.10
#